data_AF-A0A2V7E6S7-F1
#
_entry.id   AF-A0A2V7E6S7-F1
#
_cell.length_a   1.000
_cell.length_b   1.000
_cell.length_c   1.000
_cell.angle_alpha   90.00
_cell.angle_beta   90.00
_cell.angle_gamma   90.00
#
_symmetry.space_group_name_H-M   'P 1'
#
loop_
_entity.id
_entity.type
_entity.pdbx_description
1 polymer ?
#
loop_
_entity_poly.entity_id
_entity_poly.type
_entity_poly.pdbx_seq_one_letter_code
_entity_poly.pdbx_strand_id
1 'polypeptide(L)'
;MDRADAAQRLAELREAIRHHDYAYYVEAKPDVADVEYDALRRELTDLEAEFPELVTPDSPSQRVAGQPVDAFRPVEHTVAMLSLDNATTPDHLREFEARLGRALPGAGFRYVCEPKIDGLGVALLYRRGRFVRGATRGDGRVGEEITQNLRAINVGGKKSVPMVLRGRLADVPEVEIRGEVFMPRAEFEKLNRGLEEAGEATFANPRNAAAGAVRQKDPAATARRPLDIFLYHVSEARELGFTTYEETLQAMREAGLTVNPRTEPCSTLAAVIDYCGRLEADRDALGYDADGAVVKVDSLEQQWRLGSTTHHPRWAIAFKFAARQATTVVQSIDVHVGKTGTLTPVAKLEPVELAGVTIRNVSLHNEDEIRRKDVRVGDAVLIERAGDVIPYVVQVVMARRPPDSEPFTFPERCPVCKHAAVRIPGEAYWRCPNSACPAQLKERLRHFGSRRAMDIEHLGEAVIEQLVERRLVGNFADLYRLAVDDLVELERLAEKSAHNLVAAIQGSKDRGLARLVNALGIRMVGERVAGLLANHFGSMTSLREASVVELNEIRGIGEEIAESVRKFFDDETNAEVIRRLEAAGVTMSQPGFAADAPRPLIAKTFVLTGTLASLTRDAARERIERLGGRVTSSVSKKTSYVVAGEAPGSKADDARRLGVTILDEPQLLELLQRR
;
A
#
# COMPACT_ATOMS: atom_id res chain seq x y z
N MET A 1 -16.45 20.95 -45.61
CA MET A 1 -17.54 20.24 -44.89
C MET A 1 -18.16 21.27 -43.94
N ASP A 2 -19.48 21.29 -43.74
CA ASP A 2 -20.05 22.17 -42.70
C ASP A 2 -19.90 21.52 -41.30
N ARG A 3 -20.15 22.28 -40.23
CA ARG A 3 -19.94 21.81 -38.85
C ARG A 3 -20.84 20.63 -38.48
N ALA A 4 -22.06 20.57 -39.00
CA ALA A 4 -23.01 19.50 -38.69
C ALA A 4 -22.60 18.21 -39.41
N ASP A 5 -22.20 18.32 -40.67
CA ASP A 5 -21.65 17.23 -41.46
C ASP A 5 -20.35 16.68 -40.84
N ALA A 6 -19.46 17.57 -40.37
CA ALA A 6 -18.22 17.18 -39.70
C ALA A 6 -18.49 16.46 -38.37
N ALA A 7 -19.44 16.93 -37.57
CA ALA A 7 -19.81 16.28 -36.32
C ALA A 7 -20.39 14.87 -36.56
N GLN A 8 -21.22 14.72 -37.58
CA GLN A 8 -21.79 13.44 -37.98
C GLN A 8 -20.70 12.48 -38.48
N ARG A 9 -19.82 12.95 -39.38
CA ARG A 9 -18.73 12.13 -39.92
C ARG A 9 -17.73 11.72 -38.84
N LEU A 10 -17.39 12.61 -37.91
CA LEU A 10 -16.55 12.31 -36.76
C LEU A 10 -17.18 11.23 -35.86
N ALA A 11 -18.50 11.26 -35.65
CA ALA A 11 -19.20 10.22 -34.89
C ALA A 11 -19.12 8.85 -35.58
N GLU A 12 -19.34 8.80 -36.89
CA GLU A 12 -19.24 7.59 -37.71
C GLU A 12 -17.82 7.01 -37.70
N LEU A 13 -16.80 7.85 -37.91
CA LEU A 13 -15.40 7.44 -37.90
C LEU A 13 -14.98 6.89 -36.53
N ARG A 14 -15.38 7.57 -35.44
CA ARG A 14 -15.11 7.12 -34.07
C ARG A 14 -15.73 5.74 -33.82
N GLU A 15 -16.97 5.53 -34.26
CA GLU A 15 -17.66 4.25 -34.07
C GLU A 15 -17.07 3.13 -34.92
N ALA A 16 -16.78 3.38 -36.20
CA ALA A 16 -16.13 2.42 -37.09
C ALA A 16 -14.76 1.99 -36.56
N ILE A 17 -13.92 2.94 -36.16
CA ILE A 17 -12.59 2.64 -35.58
C ILE A 17 -12.72 1.81 -34.30
N ARG A 18 -13.68 2.15 -33.41
CA ARG A 18 -13.93 1.36 -32.18
C ARG A 18 -14.44 -0.04 -32.49
N HIS A 19 -15.26 -0.19 -33.52
CA HIS A 19 -15.75 -1.49 -33.98
C HIS A 19 -14.59 -2.35 -34.45
N HIS A 20 -13.75 -1.83 -35.34
CA HIS A 20 -12.58 -2.55 -35.87
C HIS A 20 -11.53 -2.83 -34.79
N ASP A 21 -11.28 -1.90 -33.85
CA ASP A 21 -10.42 -2.15 -32.68
C ASP A 21 -10.90 -3.37 -31.90
N TYR A 22 -12.21 -3.48 -31.67
CA TYR A 22 -12.78 -4.59 -30.91
C TYR A 22 -12.69 -5.92 -31.68
N ALA A 23 -13.11 -5.94 -32.95
CA ALA A 23 -13.05 -7.12 -33.81
C ALA A 23 -11.61 -7.65 -33.93
N TYR A 24 -10.65 -6.75 -34.15
CA TYR A 24 -9.23 -7.10 -34.25
C TYR A 24 -8.66 -7.55 -32.89
N TYR A 25 -8.79 -6.74 -31.84
CA TYR A 25 -8.03 -6.94 -30.61
C TYR A 25 -8.73 -7.81 -29.56
N VAL A 26 -10.06 -7.84 -29.55
CA VAL A 26 -10.87 -8.60 -28.57
C VAL A 26 -11.32 -9.93 -29.17
N GLU A 27 -11.87 -9.91 -30.39
CA GLU A 27 -12.40 -11.13 -31.03
C GLU A 27 -11.34 -11.89 -31.84
N ALA A 28 -10.18 -11.28 -32.09
CA ALA A 28 -9.13 -11.80 -32.97
C ALA A 28 -9.64 -12.14 -34.39
N LYS A 29 -10.59 -11.35 -34.90
CA LYS A 29 -11.22 -11.48 -36.22
C LYS A 29 -11.33 -10.10 -36.88
N PRO A 30 -10.31 -9.67 -37.65
CA PRO A 30 -10.37 -8.38 -38.34
C PRO A 30 -11.44 -8.37 -39.43
N ASP A 31 -12.27 -7.31 -39.47
CA ASP A 31 -13.29 -7.14 -40.52
C ASP A 31 -12.78 -6.32 -41.73
N VAL A 32 -11.67 -5.59 -41.59
CA VAL A 32 -11.07 -4.72 -42.61
C VAL A 32 -9.55 -4.90 -42.64
N ALA A 33 -8.93 -4.56 -43.77
CA ALA A 33 -7.47 -4.60 -43.91
C ALA A 33 -6.80 -3.41 -43.19
N ASP A 34 -5.54 -3.58 -42.76
CA ASP A 34 -4.78 -2.54 -42.04
C ASP A 34 -4.73 -1.20 -42.81
N VAL A 35 -4.64 -1.25 -44.14
CA VAL A 35 -4.62 -0.06 -45.01
C VAL A 35 -5.93 0.74 -44.93
N GLU A 36 -7.06 0.04 -44.82
CA GLU A 36 -8.39 0.66 -44.71
C GLU A 36 -8.58 1.24 -43.31
N TYR A 37 -8.13 0.54 -42.27
CA TYR A 37 -8.13 1.03 -40.90
C TYR A 37 -7.27 2.30 -40.74
N ASP A 38 -6.06 2.31 -41.33
CA ASP A 38 -5.17 3.46 -41.30
C ASP A 38 -5.74 4.66 -42.07
N ALA A 39 -6.56 4.43 -43.10
CA ALA A 39 -7.27 5.48 -43.81
C ALA A 39 -8.35 6.11 -42.92
N LEU A 40 -9.15 5.30 -42.20
CA LEU A 40 -10.14 5.79 -41.24
C LEU A 40 -9.49 6.60 -40.11
N ARG A 41 -8.34 6.15 -39.59
CA ARG A 41 -7.57 6.86 -38.55
C ARG A 41 -7.00 8.18 -39.04
N ARG A 42 -6.50 8.24 -40.27
CA ARG A 42 -6.02 9.48 -40.89
C ARG A 42 -7.17 10.46 -41.08
N GLU A 43 -8.28 10.02 -41.65
CA GLU A 43 -9.47 10.85 -41.85
C GLU A 43 -10.01 11.43 -40.52
N LEU A 44 -10.07 10.61 -39.45
CA LEU A 44 -10.45 11.08 -38.13
C LEU A 44 -9.50 12.19 -37.62
N THR A 45 -8.20 11.99 -37.79
CA THR A 45 -7.18 12.93 -37.28
C THR A 45 -7.22 14.24 -38.05
N ASP A 46 -7.38 14.18 -39.37
CA ASP A 46 -7.46 15.36 -40.24
C ASP A 46 -8.72 16.19 -39.94
N LEU A 47 -9.87 15.54 -39.76
CA LEU A 47 -11.12 16.22 -39.41
C LEU A 47 -11.10 16.83 -38.01
N GLU A 48 -10.46 16.18 -37.04
CA GLU A 48 -10.30 16.74 -35.70
C GLU A 48 -9.31 17.91 -35.65
N ALA A 49 -8.33 17.94 -36.55
CA ALA A 49 -7.45 19.09 -36.72
C ALA A 49 -8.17 20.28 -37.38
N GLU A 50 -9.09 20.01 -38.32
CA GLU A 50 -9.92 21.04 -38.97
C GLU A 50 -11.01 21.60 -38.05
N PHE A 51 -11.57 20.78 -37.15
CA PHE A 51 -12.62 21.16 -36.19
C PHE A 51 -12.24 20.85 -34.73
N PRO A 52 -11.30 21.60 -34.12
CA PRO A 52 -10.79 21.32 -32.76
C PRO A 52 -11.87 21.33 -31.68
N GLU A 53 -12.94 22.11 -31.85
CA GLU A 53 -14.07 22.20 -30.92
C GLU A 53 -14.97 20.96 -30.91
N LEU A 54 -14.85 20.08 -31.91
CA LEU A 54 -15.60 18.82 -32.00
C LEU A 54 -14.81 17.62 -31.45
N VAL A 55 -13.57 17.84 -31.01
CA VAL A 55 -12.74 16.80 -30.38
C VAL A 55 -13.32 16.41 -29.04
N THR A 56 -13.59 15.11 -28.86
CA THR A 56 -14.11 14.57 -27.61
C THR A 56 -13.04 13.81 -26.83
N PRO A 57 -13.03 13.84 -25.48
CA PRO A 57 -12.02 13.13 -24.67
C PRO A 57 -11.97 11.61 -24.86
N ASP A 58 -13.02 11.01 -25.43
CA ASP A 58 -13.19 9.58 -25.74
C ASP A 58 -12.89 9.24 -27.21
N SER A 59 -12.41 10.20 -28.01
CA SER A 59 -12.03 9.96 -29.40
C SER A 59 -10.78 9.05 -29.49
N PRO A 60 -10.71 8.12 -30.47
CA PRO A 60 -9.54 7.26 -30.68
C PRO A 60 -8.21 8.01 -30.85
N SER A 61 -8.23 9.24 -31.38
CA SER A 61 -7.06 10.11 -31.54
C SER A 61 -6.46 10.59 -30.22
N GLN A 62 -7.29 10.72 -29.17
CA GLN A 62 -6.91 11.27 -27.87
C GLN A 62 -6.19 10.25 -26.98
N ARG A 63 -5.87 9.05 -27.49
CA ARG A 63 -5.19 7.97 -26.76
C ARG A 63 -3.69 8.21 -26.56
N VAL A 64 -3.07 9.13 -27.29
CA VAL A 64 -1.62 9.45 -27.21
C VAL A 64 -1.39 10.94 -26.88
N ALA A 65 -2.42 11.78 -26.98
CA ALA A 65 -2.34 13.20 -26.71
C ALA A 65 -2.48 13.49 -25.20
N GLY A 66 -1.38 13.86 -24.55
CA GLY A 66 -1.37 14.37 -23.18
C GLY A 66 -0.10 15.18 -22.94
N GLN A 67 -0.23 16.37 -22.35
CA GLN A 67 0.95 17.13 -21.94
C GLN A 67 1.64 16.44 -20.76
N PRO A 68 2.98 16.49 -20.67
CA PRO A 68 3.69 16.05 -19.48
C PRO A 68 3.14 16.73 -18.23
N VAL A 69 2.92 15.95 -17.17
CA VAL A 69 2.44 16.48 -15.89
C VAL A 69 3.61 16.71 -14.94
N ASP A 70 3.60 17.83 -14.22
CA ASP A 70 4.64 18.11 -13.23
C ASP A 70 4.54 17.18 -12.00
N ALA A 71 3.31 16.85 -11.59
CA ALA A 71 2.99 15.95 -10.48
C ALA A 71 1.62 15.27 -10.66
N PHE A 72 1.48 14.04 -10.14
CA PHE A 72 0.22 13.32 -10.12
C PHE A 72 -0.69 13.81 -8.99
N ARG A 73 -1.97 13.99 -9.28
CA ARG A 73 -2.96 14.44 -8.29
C ARG A 73 -3.44 13.27 -7.43
N PRO A 74 -3.65 13.45 -6.11
CA PRO A 74 -4.27 12.44 -5.28
C PRO A 74 -5.75 12.26 -5.64
N VAL A 75 -6.22 11.02 -5.65
CA VAL A 75 -7.61 10.64 -5.94
C VAL A 75 -8.11 9.68 -4.88
N GLU A 76 -9.21 10.04 -4.22
CA GLU A 76 -9.92 9.12 -3.32
C GLU A 76 -10.75 8.12 -4.14
N HIS A 77 -10.62 6.85 -3.79
CA HIS A 77 -11.38 5.74 -4.39
C HIS A 77 -12.77 5.67 -3.77
N THR A 78 -13.80 5.39 -4.59
CA THR A 78 -15.19 5.32 -4.13
C THR A 78 -15.38 4.19 -3.12
N VAL A 79 -14.73 3.06 -3.37
CA VAL A 79 -14.63 1.92 -2.45
C VAL A 79 -13.16 1.66 -2.17
N ALA A 80 -12.79 1.31 -0.94
CA ALA A 80 -11.38 1.02 -0.63
C ALA A 80 -10.84 -0.15 -1.48
N MET A 81 -9.64 0.01 -2.05
CA MET A 81 -8.87 -1.05 -2.68
C MET A 81 -8.05 -1.78 -1.63
N LEU A 82 -8.68 -2.77 -0.99
CA LEU A 82 -8.07 -3.57 0.08
C LEU A 82 -7.02 -4.54 -0.46
N SER A 83 -6.18 -5.07 0.44
CA SER A 83 -5.30 -6.20 0.13
C SER A 83 -6.04 -7.52 0.31
N LEU A 84 -5.42 -8.65 -0.04
CA LEU A 84 -5.98 -9.98 0.20
C LEU A 84 -5.29 -10.64 1.40
N ASP A 85 -6.04 -11.48 2.13
CA ASP A 85 -5.43 -12.44 3.07
C ASP A 85 -4.66 -13.51 2.28
N ASN A 86 -3.68 -14.15 2.90
CA ASN A 86 -2.79 -15.09 2.20
C ASN A 86 -2.97 -16.53 2.68
N ALA A 87 -3.01 -17.46 1.73
CA ALA A 87 -2.85 -18.89 1.92
C ALA A 87 -1.56 -19.34 1.22
N THR A 88 -0.87 -20.33 1.79
CA THR A 88 0.37 -20.91 1.23
C THR A 88 0.29 -22.42 1.15
N THR A 89 -0.74 -23.04 1.73
CA THR A 89 -0.95 -24.48 1.75
C THR A 89 -2.43 -24.78 1.50
N PRO A 90 -2.77 -25.98 0.97
CA PRO A 90 -4.16 -26.41 0.84
C PRO A 90 -4.94 -26.40 2.15
N ASP A 91 -4.26 -26.62 3.29
CA ASP A 91 -4.89 -26.54 4.62
C ASP A 91 -5.36 -25.12 4.96
N HIS A 92 -4.60 -24.09 4.58
CA HIS A 92 -5.07 -22.71 4.74
C HIS A 92 -6.35 -22.43 3.93
N LEU A 93 -6.52 -23.06 2.77
CA LEU A 93 -7.77 -22.95 1.99
C LEU A 93 -8.94 -23.67 2.68
N ARG A 94 -8.69 -24.82 3.32
CA ARG A 94 -9.69 -25.52 4.15
C ARG A 94 -10.10 -24.70 5.36
N GLU A 95 -9.15 -24.05 6.01
CA GLU A 95 -9.42 -23.13 7.11
C GLU A 95 -10.22 -21.91 6.65
N PHE A 96 -9.91 -21.38 5.46
CA PHE A 96 -10.69 -20.31 4.83
C PHE A 96 -12.15 -20.71 4.64
N GLU A 97 -12.44 -21.86 4.01
CA GLU A 97 -13.81 -22.35 3.85
C GLU A 97 -14.51 -22.60 5.19
N ALA A 98 -13.79 -23.12 6.19
CA ALA A 98 -14.32 -23.29 7.55
C ALA A 98 -14.67 -21.94 8.21
N ARG A 99 -13.89 -20.87 7.96
CA ARG A 99 -14.22 -19.50 8.40
C ARG A 99 -15.49 -18.99 7.71
N LEU A 100 -15.64 -19.26 6.40
CA LEU A 100 -16.84 -18.90 5.65
C LEU A 100 -18.08 -19.61 6.23
N GLY A 101 -18.00 -20.92 6.47
CA GLY A 101 -19.08 -21.71 7.04
C GLY A 101 -19.48 -21.29 8.46
N ARG A 102 -18.53 -20.82 9.28
CA ARG A 102 -18.86 -20.22 10.59
C ARG A 102 -19.59 -18.88 10.47
N ALA A 103 -19.23 -18.07 9.47
CA ALA A 103 -19.86 -16.78 9.24
C ALA A 103 -21.25 -16.92 8.58
N LEU A 104 -21.43 -17.93 7.73
CA LEU A 104 -22.67 -18.25 7.04
C LEU A 104 -23.05 -19.75 7.23
N PRO A 105 -23.59 -20.13 8.41
CA PRO A 105 -23.93 -21.51 8.69
C PRO A 105 -24.96 -22.08 7.71
N GLY A 106 -24.70 -23.29 7.20
CA GLY A 106 -25.58 -24.00 6.26
C GLY A 106 -25.51 -23.53 4.80
N ALA A 107 -24.68 -22.55 4.48
CA ALA A 107 -24.47 -22.10 3.10
C ALA A 107 -23.47 -23.02 2.37
N GLY A 108 -23.76 -23.33 1.11
CA GLY A 108 -22.78 -23.87 0.17
C GLY A 108 -22.01 -22.74 -0.53
N PHE A 109 -20.73 -22.96 -0.81
CA PHE A 109 -19.87 -21.98 -1.48
C PHE A 109 -19.44 -22.48 -2.84
N ARG A 110 -19.55 -21.60 -3.84
CA ARG A 110 -18.89 -21.73 -5.14
C ARG A 110 -17.84 -20.64 -5.22
N TYR A 111 -16.82 -20.86 -6.04
CA TYR A 111 -15.68 -19.97 -6.15
C TYR A 111 -15.42 -19.62 -7.62
N VAL A 112 -14.74 -18.50 -7.83
CA VAL A 112 -14.05 -18.20 -9.08
C VAL A 112 -12.58 -18.02 -8.74
N CYS A 113 -11.72 -18.72 -9.47
CA CYS A 113 -10.27 -18.67 -9.29
C CYS A 113 -9.61 -17.97 -10.47
N GLU A 114 -8.63 -17.13 -10.18
CA GLU A 114 -7.96 -16.27 -11.16
C GLU A 114 -6.47 -16.22 -10.89
N PRO A 115 -5.60 -16.04 -11.90
CA PRO A 115 -4.19 -15.79 -11.63
C PRO A 115 -4.00 -14.50 -10.85
N LYS A 116 -3.17 -14.56 -9.81
CA LYS A 116 -2.76 -13.38 -9.06
C LYS A 116 -1.62 -12.69 -9.80
N ILE A 117 -1.98 -11.77 -10.67
CA ILE A 117 -1.05 -11.07 -11.56
C ILE A 117 -0.08 -10.23 -10.73
N ASP A 118 1.20 -10.30 -11.07
CA ASP A 118 2.24 -9.52 -10.42
C ASP A 118 2.48 -8.19 -11.14
N GLY A 119 1.69 -7.19 -10.77
CA GLY A 119 1.71 -5.88 -11.43
C GLY A 119 1.42 -4.70 -10.51
N LEU A 120 0.78 -3.68 -11.09
CA LEU A 120 0.30 -2.49 -10.39
C LEU A 120 -1.23 -2.43 -10.44
N GLY A 121 -1.86 -2.50 -9.27
CA GLY A 121 -3.30 -2.32 -9.13
C GLY A 121 -3.77 -0.92 -9.51
N VAL A 122 -4.82 -0.88 -10.34
CA VAL A 122 -5.43 0.35 -10.87
C VAL A 122 -6.95 0.30 -10.80
N ALA A 123 -7.57 1.48 -10.76
CA ALA A 123 -9.00 1.67 -10.85
C ALA A 123 -9.32 2.55 -12.06
N LEU A 124 -10.32 2.16 -12.85
CA LEU A 124 -10.79 2.84 -14.04
C LEU A 124 -12.26 3.25 -13.84
N LEU A 125 -12.50 4.55 -13.78
CA LEU A 125 -13.84 5.12 -13.67
C LEU A 125 -14.40 5.39 -15.07
N TYR A 126 -15.57 4.83 -15.33
CA TYR A 126 -16.37 5.09 -16.50
C TYR A 126 -17.65 5.83 -16.11
N ARG A 127 -18.06 6.81 -16.93
CA ARG A 127 -19.34 7.52 -16.78
C ARG A 127 -20.13 7.39 -18.05
N ARG A 128 -21.35 6.83 -17.96
CA ARG A 128 -22.20 6.54 -19.14
C ARG A 128 -21.39 5.82 -20.23
N GLY A 129 -20.69 4.78 -19.81
CA GLY A 129 -19.81 3.96 -20.66
C GLY A 129 -18.49 4.60 -21.10
N ARG A 130 -18.18 5.87 -20.79
CA ARG A 130 -16.93 6.52 -21.26
C ARG A 130 -15.85 6.58 -20.19
N PHE A 131 -14.60 6.28 -20.56
CA PHE A 131 -13.46 6.33 -19.64
C PHE A 131 -13.12 7.78 -19.27
N VAL A 132 -13.32 8.14 -18.00
CA VAL A 132 -13.16 9.52 -17.53
C VAL A 132 -11.96 9.72 -16.61
N ARG A 133 -11.59 8.71 -15.82
CA ARG A 133 -10.53 8.83 -14.82
C ARG A 133 -9.93 7.47 -14.53
N GLY A 134 -8.61 7.37 -14.42
CA GLY A 134 -7.97 6.21 -13.84
C GLY A 134 -6.95 6.59 -12.77
N ALA A 135 -6.79 5.71 -11.78
CA ALA A 135 -5.97 5.96 -10.61
C ALA A 135 -5.18 4.70 -10.19
N THR A 136 -4.02 4.90 -9.60
CA THR A 136 -3.26 3.81 -8.93
C THR A 136 -3.94 3.40 -7.63
N ARG A 137 -3.59 2.23 -7.10
CA ARG A 137 -4.06 1.80 -5.77
C ARG A 137 -3.69 2.77 -4.64
N GLY A 138 -2.46 3.28 -4.66
CA GLY A 138 -1.87 4.06 -3.57
C GLY A 138 -1.91 3.32 -2.23
N ASP A 139 -2.45 3.96 -1.18
CA ASP A 139 -2.61 3.35 0.15
C ASP A 139 -3.87 2.47 0.30
N GLY A 140 -4.66 2.36 -0.77
CA GLY A 140 -5.94 1.64 -0.82
C GLY A 140 -7.16 2.54 -0.64
N ARG A 141 -7.00 3.76 -0.11
CA ARG A 141 -8.08 4.79 -0.05
C ARG A 141 -7.80 5.94 -1.01
N VAL A 142 -6.54 6.36 -1.09
CA VAL A 142 -6.08 7.44 -1.95
C VAL A 142 -5.01 6.92 -2.90
N GLY A 143 -5.29 7.05 -4.19
CA GLY A 143 -4.42 6.76 -5.32
C GLY A 143 -3.82 7.99 -5.98
N GLU A 144 -3.00 7.78 -7.00
CA GLU A 144 -2.49 8.82 -7.90
C GLU A 144 -3.27 8.76 -9.22
N GLU A 145 -3.76 9.90 -9.70
CA GLU A 145 -4.44 10.04 -10.99
C GLU A 145 -3.46 9.81 -12.15
N ILE A 146 -3.73 8.82 -13.00
CA ILE A 146 -2.84 8.36 -14.10
C ILE A 146 -3.63 8.08 -15.39
N THR A 147 -4.71 8.82 -15.65
CA THR A 147 -5.64 8.60 -16.76
C THR A 147 -4.92 8.61 -18.11
N GLN A 148 -4.02 9.56 -18.33
CA GLN A 148 -3.30 9.67 -19.62
C GLN A 148 -2.36 8.49 -19.85
N ASN A 149 -1.67 8.03 -18.80
CA ASN A 149 -0.81 6.86 -18.87
C ASN A 149 -1.63 5.60 -19.18
N LEU A 150 -2.80 5.43 -18.55
CA LEU A 150 -3.70 4.30 -18.82
C LEU A 150 -4.25 4.32 -20.25
N ARG A 151 -4.55 5.50 -20.82
CA ARG A 151 -4.92 5.63 -22.25
C ARG A 151 -3.79 5.23 -23.20
N ALA A 152 -2.55 5.46 -22.77
CA ALA A 152 -1.35 5.17 -23.55
C ALA A 152 -0.98 3.67 -23.57
N ILE A 153 -1.41 2.90 -22.57
CA ILE A 153 -1.10 1.46 -22.44
C ILE A 153 -1.42 0.72 -23.74
N ASN A 154 -0.40 0.03 -24.23
CA ASN A 154 -0.50 -0.82 -25.40
C ASN A 154 0.57 -1.92 -25.36
N VAL A 155 0.25 -3.05 -25.99
CA VAL A 155 1.17 -4.16 -26.19
C VAL A 155 1.08 -4.62 -27.65
N GLY A 156 2.21 -4.68 -28.36
CA GLY A 156 2.23 -5.10 -29.77
C GLY A 156 1.29 -4.29 -30.68
N GLY A 157 1.10 -2.99 -30.39
CA GLY A 157 0.16 -2.11 -31.11
C GLY A 157 -1.30 -2.17 -30.64
N LYS A 158 -1.69 -3.20 -29.87
CA LYS A 158 -3.02 -3.33 -29.28
C LYS A 158 -3.20 -2.34 -28.13
N LYS A 159 -4.28 -1.54 -28.17
CA LYS A 159 -4.70 -0.69 -27.05
C LYS A 159 -5.44 -1.53 -26.01
N SER A 160 -4.89 -1.60 -24.80
CA SER A 160 -5.41 -2.50 -23.76
C SER A 160 -6.58 -1.94 -22.95
N VAL A 161 -6.76 -0.61 -22.93
CA VAL A 161 -7.85 0.05 -22.19
C VAL A 161 -8.97 0.48 -23.15
N PRO A 162 -10.20 -0.05 -23.00
CA PRO A 162 -11.37 0.42 -23.73
C PRO A 162 -11.73 1.86 -23.34
N MET A 163 -11.87 2.75 -24.32
CA MET A 163 -12.30 4.14 -24.05
C MET A 163 -13.82 4.26 -23.88
N VAL A 164 -14.56 3.32 -24.47
CA VAL A 164 -16.00 3.24 -24.43
C VAL A 164 -16.38 1.80 -24.15
N LEU A 165 -17.23 1.58 -23.14
CA LEU A 165 -17.80 0.29 -22.79
C LEU A 165 -18.99 -0.03 -23.69
N ARG A 166 -19.27 -1.32 -23.81
CA ARG A 166 -20.46 -1.86 -24.48
C ARG A 166 -21.35 -2.63 -23.49
N GLY A 167 -22.55 -2.98 -23.94
CA GLY A 167 -23.48 -3.82 -23.18
C GLY A 167 -23.90 -3.19 -21.85
N ARG A 168 -24.25 -4.04 -20.87
CA ARG A 168 -24.85 -3.63 -19.59
C ARG A 168 -24.02 -2.59 -18.82
N LEU A 169 -22.69 -2.62 -18.94
CA LEU A 169 -21.81 -1.67 -18.24
C LEU A 169 -21.74 -0.29 -18.91
N ALA A 170 -22.23 -0.14 -20.15
CA ALA A 170 -22.29 1.15 -20.84
C ALA A 170 -23.45 2.02 -20.37
N ASP A 171 -24.57 1.40 -19.99
CA ASP A 171 -25.84 2.06 -19.68
C ASP A 171 -25.91 2.65 -18.26
N VAL A 172 -24.88 2.39 -17.45
CA VAL A 172 -24.85 2.78 -16.05
C VAL A 172 -24.31 4.20 -15.90
N PRO A 173 -24.82 5.02 -14.96
CA PRO A 173 -24.38 6.39 -14.79
C PRO A 173 -22.87 6.48 -14.51
N GLU A 174 -22.37 5.62 -13.63
CA GLU A 174 -20.97 5.54 -13.25
C GLU A 174 -20.64 4.09 -12.86
N VAL A 175 -19.45 3.62 -13.25
CA VAL A 175 -18.91 2.32 -12.84
C VAL A 175 -17.40 2.39 -12.69
N GLU A 176 -16.89 1.87 -11.57
CA GLU A 176 -15.46 1.73 -11.33
C GLU A 176 -15.04 0.27 -11.56
N ILE A 177 -14.10 0.08 -12.48
CA ILE A 177 -13.53 -1.22 -12.84
C ILE A 177 -12.10 -1.30 -12.28
N ARG A 178 -11.74 -2.40 -11.64
CA ARG A 178 -10.39 -2.62 -11.11
C ARG A 178 -9.64 -3.67 -11.92
N GLY A 179 -8.33 -3.49 -11.95
CA GLY A 179 -7.43 -4.40 -12.65
C GLY A 179 -5.99 -4.27 -12.22
N GLU A 180 -5.14 -5.04 -12.88
CA GLU A 180 -3.69 -5.01 -12.70
C GLU A 180 -3.05 -4.66 -14.05
N VAL A 181 -2.23 -3.61 -14.07
CA VAL A 181 -1.32 -3.35 -15.19
C VAL A 181 -0.06 -4.19 -15.01
N PHE A 182 0.34 -4.89 -16.05
CA PHE A 182 1.51 -5.75 -16.06
C PHE A 182 2.31 -5.61 -17.35
N MET A 183 3.51 -6.18 -17.37
CA MET A 183 4.35 -6.27 -18.56
C MET A 183 4.51 -7.75 -18.95
N PRO A 184 4.12 -8.16 -20.18
CA PRO A 184 4.35 -9.52 -20.65
C PRO A 184 5.83 -9.88 -20.63
N ARG A 185 6.15 -11.14 -20.31
CA ARG A 185 7.53 -11.60 -20.10
C ARG A 185 8.39 -11.43 -21.35
N ALA A 186 7.88 -11.82 -22.51
CA ALA A 186 8.60 -11.67 -23.78
C ALA A 186 8.91 -10.20 -24.12
N GLU A 187 8.02 -9.28 -23.76
CA GLU A 187 8.17 -7.85 -24.01
C GLU A 187 9.12 -7.19 -23.01
N PHE A 188 9.10 -7.63 -21.74
CA PHE A 188 10.08 -7.26 -20.73
C PHE A 188 11.52 -7.66 -21.14
N GLU A 189 11.69 -8.90 -21.62
CA GLU A 189 12.99 -9.37 -22.09
C GLU A 189 13.51 -8.58 -23.30
N LYS A 190 12.63 -8.22 -24.25
CA LYS A 190 12.98 -7.33 -25.37
C LYS A 190 13.41 -5.95 -24.88
N LEU A 191 12.66 -5.37 -23.95
CA LEU A 191 12.97 -4.07 -23.36
C LEU A 191 14.34 -4.08 -22.67
N ASN A 192 14.62 -5.09 -21.84
CA ASN A 192 15.90 -5.18 -21.14
C ASN A 192 17.08 -5.39 -22.10
N ARG A 193 16.94 -6.24 -23.13
CA ARG A 193 17.99 -6.37 -24.16
C ARG A 193 18.30 -5.03 -24.84
N GLY A 194 17.27 -4.25 -25.19
CA GLY A 194 17.47 -2.92 -25.77
C GLY A 194 18.18 -1.94 -24.84
N LEU A 195 17.92 -2.01 -23.53
CA LEU A 195 18.61 -1.20 -22.53
C LEU A 195 20.08 -1.64 -22.36
N GLU A 196 20.35 -2.94 -22.37
CA GLU A 196 21.72 -3.48 -22.32
C GLU A 196 22.54 -3.05 -23.53
N GLU A 197 21.97 -3.16 -24.73
CA GLU A 197 22.61 -2.71 -25.98
C GLU A 197 22.91 -1.19 -25.98
N ALA A 198 22.07 -0.40 -25.30
CA ALA A 198 22.26 1.03 -25.11
C ALA A 198 23.19 1.40 -23.94
N GLY A 199 23.64 0.43 -23.15
CA GLY A 199 24.46 0.66 -21.95
C GLY A 199 23.70 1.29 -20.77
N GLU A 200 22.37 1.20 -20.76
CA GLU A 200 21.49 1.71 -19.72
C GLU A 200 21.20 0.65 -18.63
N ALA A 201 20.73 1.08 -17.46
CA ALA A 201 20.36 0.17 -16.39
C ALA A 201 19.07 -0.60 -16.73
N THR A 202 19.12 -1.93 -16.62
CA THR A 202 17.96 -2.81 -16.84
C THR A 202 16.99 -2.82 -15.68
N PHE A 203 15.76 -3.26 -15.95
CA PHE A 203 14.76 -3.47 -14.90
C PHE A 203 14.94 -4.86 -14.28
N ALA A 204 14.80 -4.93 -12.96
CA ALA A 204 14.99 -6.18 -12.23
C ALA A 204 13.85 -7.19 -12.43
N ASN A 205 12.61 -6.74 -12.61
CA ASN A 205 11.48 -7.63 -12.87
C ASN A 205 10.34 -6.91 -13.62
N PRO A 206 9.42 -7.66 -14.26
CA PRO A 206 8.27 -7.11 -14.96
C PRO A 206 7.38 -6.20 -14.10
N ARG A 207 7.17 -6.53 -12.82
CA ARG A 207 6.37 -5.71 -11.89
C ARG A 207 6.95 -4.30 -11.73
N ASN A 208 8.25 -4.20 -11.48
CA ASN A 208 8.95 -2.92 -11.31
C ASN A 208 9.00 -2.15 -12.64
N ALA A 209 9.22 -2.84 -13.76
CA ALA A 209 9.17 -2.24 -15.09
C ALA A 209 7.77 -1.65 -15.38
N ALA A 210 6.71 -2.40 -15.10
CA ALA A 210 5.33 -1.96 -15.27
C ALA A 210 4.99 -0.77 -14.37
N ALA A 211 5.30 -0.86 -13.06
CA ALA A 211 5.01 0.22 -12.11
C ALA A 211 5.76 1.51 -12.44
N GLY A 212 7.03 1.41 -12.88
CA GLY A 212 7.80 2.55 -13.36
C GLY A 212 7.25 3.13 -14.66
N ALA A 213 6.88 2.27 -15.61
CA ALA A 213 6.38 2.68 -16.92
C ALA A 213 4.99 3.35 -16.87
N VAL A 214 4.11 2.91 -15.98
CA VAL A 214 2.77 3.50 -15.80
C VAL A 214 2.84 4.87 -15.11
N ARG A 215 3.87 5.12 -14.29
CA ARG A 215 4.01 6.36 -13.48
C ARG A 215 4.97 7.37 -14.12
N GLN A 216 5.01 7.44 -15.45
CA GLN A 216 5.82 8.41 -16.17
C GLN A 216 5.09 9.75 -16.27
N LYS A 217 5.81 10.85 -16.02
CA LYS A 217 5.25 12.22 -16.17
C LYS A 217 4.80 12.51 -17.59
N ASP A 218 5.51 11.95 -18.57
CA ASP A 218 5.15 12.01 -19.99
C ASP A 218 4.43 10.71 -20.41
N PRO A 219 3.13 10.79 -20.77
CA PRO A 219 2.39 9.63 -21.28
C PRO A 219 2.98 9.01 -22.55
N ALA A 220 3.72 9.78 -23.36
CA ALA A 220 4.40 9.25 -24.54
C ALA A 220 5.52 8.27 -24.15
N ALA A 221 6.16 8.45 -22.99
CA ALA A 221 7.12 7.49 -22.44
C ALA A 221 6.40 6.19 -22.04
N THR A 222 5.21 6.26 -21.45
CA THR A 222 4.37 5.08 -21.18
C THR A 222 3.97 4.37 -22.47
N ALA A 223 3.60 5.10 -23.52
CA ALA A 223 3.19 4.53 -24.81
C ALA A 223 4.30 3.72 -25.50
N ARG A 224 5.57 4.07 -25.27
CA ARG A 224 6.74 3.34 -25.80
C ARG A 224 7.04 2.06 -25.02
N ARG A 225 6.38 1.82 -23.88
CA ARG A 225 6.59 0.64 -23.05
C ARG A 225 5.46 -0.36 -23.32
N PRO A 226 5.79 -1.62 -23.61
CA PRO A 226 4.79 -2.65 -23.90
C PRO A 226 4.10 -3.07 -22.59
N LEU A 227 2.96 -2.45 -22.30
CA LEU A 227 2.17 -2.69 -21.10
C LEU A 227 0.82 -3.27 -21.50
N ASP A 228 0.32 -4.19 -20.69
CA ASP A 228 -1.02 -4.74 -20.84
C ASP A 228 -1.77 -4.70 -19.51
N ILE A 229 -3.07 -4.96 -19.56
CA ILE A 229 -3.94 -4.87 -18.39
C ILE A 229 -4.95 -6.02 -18.39
N PHE A 230 -5.13 -6.63 -17.22
CA PHE A 230 -6.29 -7.50 -16.96
C PHE A 230 -7.20 -6.85 -15.94
N LEU A 231 -8.49 -6.83 -16.22
CA LEU A 231 -9.53 -6.31 -15.33
C LEU A 231 -10.26 -7.47 -14.65
N TYR A 232 -10.51 -7.34 -13.35
CA TYR A 232 -10.96 -8.43 -12.49
C TYR A 232 -12.01 -8.02 -11.44
N HIS A 233 -12.52 -6.78 -11.44
CA HIS A 233 -13.57 -6.43 -10.47
C HIS A 233 -14.36 -5.21 -10.89
N VAL A 234 -15.64 -5.20 -10.50
CA VAL A 234 -16.51 -4.03 -10.51
C VAL A 234 -16.73 -3.63 -9.06
N SER A 235 -16.34 -2.42 -8.68
CA SER A 235 -16.33 -1.98 -7.26
C SER A 235 -17.72 -2.00 -6.62
N GLU A 236 -18.76 -1.69 -7.40
CA GLU A 236 -20.16 -1.68 -6.95
C GLU A 236 -21.03 -2.46 -7.96
N ALA A 237 -20.99 -3.79 -7.89
CA ALA A 237 -21.71 -4.66 -8.82
C ALA A 237 -23.20 -4.83 -8.48
N ARG A 238 -23.60 -4.61 -7.22
CA ARG A 238 -24.95 -4.92 -6.73
C ARG A 238 -26.02 -4.02 -7.35
N GLU A 239 -25.72 -2.74 -7.53
CA GLU A 239 -26.64 -1.78 -8.16
C GLU A 239 -26.93 -2.13 -9.62
N LEU A 240 -26.10 -2.99 -10.23
CA LEU A 240 -26.21 -3.45 -11.62
C LEU A 240 -27.07 -4.71 -11.77
N GLY A 241 -27.57 -5.24 -10.66
CA GLY A 241 -28.42 -6.44 -10.62
C GLY A 241 -27.66 -7.75 -10.87
N PHE A 242 -26.33 -7.75 -10.81
CA PHE A 242 -25.55 -8.98 -10.88
C PHE A 242 -25.74 -9.81 -9.61
N THR A 243 -25.83 -11.14 -9.77
CA THR A 243 -26.02 -12.08 -8.66
C THR A 243 -24.75 -12.85 -8.33
N THR A 244 -23.90 -13.10 -9.34
CA THR A 244 -22.62 -13.78 -9.20
C THR A 244 -21.47 -12.97 -9.75
N TYR A 245 -20.28 -13.27 -9.25
CA TYR A 245 -19.04 -12.70 -9.73
C TYR A 245 -18.70 -13.21 -11.13
N GLU A 246 -19.03 -14.46 -11.45
CA GLU A 246 -18.97 -14.98 -12.82
C GLU A 246 -19.81 -14.14 -13.81
N GLU A 247 -21.04 -13.77 -13.44
CA GLU A 247 -21.91 -12.89 -14.26
C GLU A 247 -21.26 -11.51 -14.46
N THR A 248 -20.60 -11.00 -13.43
CA THR A 248 -19.87 -9.72 -13.48
C THR A 248 -18.71 -9.79 -14.48
N LEU A 249 -17.91 -10.86 -14.43
CA LEU A 249 -16.81 -11.08 -15.37
C LEU A 249 -17.30 -11.23 -16.81
N GLN A 250 -18.43 -11.89 -17.01
CA GLN A 250 -19.03 -12.02 -18.33
C GLN A 250 -19.48 -10.67 -18.89
N ALA A 251 -20.14 -9.84 -18.09
CA ALA A 251 -20.49 -8.48 -18.47
C ALA A 251 -19.26 -7.60 -18.76
N MET A 252 -18.15 -7.82 -18.05
CA MET A 252 -16.89 -7.14 -18.35
C MET A 252 -16.34 -7.52 -19.73
N ARG A 253 -16.36 -8.81 -20.09
CA ARG A 253 -15.93 -9.28 -21.42
C ARG A 253 -16.80 -8.67 -22.53
N GLU A 254 -18.12 -8.69 -22.35
CA GLU A 254 -19.08 -8.10 -23.30
C GLU A 254 -18.90 -6.59 -23.45
N ALA A 255 -18.43 -5.91 -22.40
CA ALA A 255 -18.09 -4.50 -22.44
C ALA A 255 -16.76 -4.18 -23.15
N GLY A 256 -16.05 -5.21 -23.63
CA GLY A 256 -14.75 -5.09 -24.30
C GLY A 256 -13.56 -5.02 -23.35
N LEU A 257 -13.75 -5.31 -22.06
CA LEU A 257 -12.68 -5.30 -21.08
C LEU A 257 -11.90 -6.63 -21.11
N THR A 258 -10.57 -6.54 -21.07
CA THR A 258 -9.70 -7.71 -21.07
C THR A 258 -9.72 -8.41 -19.70
N VAL A 259 -10.51 -9.48 -19.58
CA VAL A 259 -10.49 -10.38 -18.41
C VAL A 259 -9.45 -11.48 -18.63
N ASN A 260 -8.83 -11.98 -17.56
CA ASN A 260 -7.84 -13.03 -17.68
C ASN A 260 -8.43 -14.32 -18.30
N PRO A 261 -7.81 -14.91 -19.34
CA PRO A 261 -8.31 -16.12 -19.99
C PRO A 261 -8.19 -17.39 -19.14
N ARG A 262 -7.36 -17.37 -18.07
CA ARG A 262 -7.18 -18.47 -17.12
C ARG A 262 -8.11 -18.37 -15.91
N THR A 263 -9.12 -17.51 -15.95
CA THR A 263 -10.15 -17.43 -14.91
C THR A 263 -11.10 -18.61 -15.02
N GLU A 264 -11.26 -19.39 -13.94
CA GLU A 264 -12.09 -20.61 -13.93
C GLU A 264 -13.11 -20.59 -12.77
N PRO A 265 -14.40 -20.90 -13.01
CA PRO A 265 -15.36 -21.17 -11.95
C PRO A 265 -15.06 -22.53 -11.30
N CYS A 266 -15.02 -22.58 -9.98
CA CYS A 266 -14.76 -23.78 -9.19
C CYS A 266 -15.95 -24.07 -8.28
N SER A 267 -16.63 -25.19 -8.49
CA SER A 267 -17.84 -25.55 -7.74
C SER A 267 -17.57 -26.05 -6.31
N THR A 268 -16.33 -26.40 -5.98
CA THR A 268 -15.92 -26.96 -4.69
C THR A 268 -14.51 -26.53 -4.31
N LEU A 269 -14.17 -26.62 -3.02
CA LEU A 269 -12.80 -26.37 -2.55
C LEU A 269 -11.77 -27.33 -3.15
N ALA A 270 -12.16 -28.58 -3.44
CA ALA A 270 -11.27 -29.53 -4.12
C ALA A 270 -10.87 -29.04 -5.51
N ALA A 271 -11.84 -28.49 -6.27
CA ALA A 271 -11.58 -27.88 -7.57
C ALA A 271 -10.68 -26.63 -7.46
N VAL A 272 -10.83 -25.84 -6.38
CA VAL A 272 -9.95 -24.70 -6.09
C VAL A 272 -8.50 -25.15 -5.87
N ILE A 273 -8.28 -26.19 -5.06
CA ILE A 273 -6.94 -26.72 -4.77
C ILE A 273 -6.28 -27.24 -6.05
N ASP A 274 -7.04 -27.97 -6.86
CA ASP A 274 -6.60 -28.51 -8.15
C ASP A 274 -6.26 -27.38 -9.15
N TYR A 275 -7.09 -26.34 -9.24
CA TYR A 275 -6.78 -25.14 -10.01
C TYR A 275 -5.46 -24.49 -9.57
N CYS A 276 -5.27 -24.30 -8.26
CA CYS A 276 -4.05 -23.69 -7.73
C CYS A 276 -2.80 -24.50 -8.09
N GLY A 277 -2.87 -25.84 -7.98
CA GLY A 277 -1.77 -26.74 -8.34
C GLY A 277 -1.46 -26.74 -9.83
N ARG A 278 -2.49 -26.74 -10.71
CA ARG A 278 -2.31 -26.59 -12.16
C ARG A 278 -1.67 -25.26 -12.51
N LEU A 279 -2.17 -24.16 -11.95
CA LEU A 279 -1.68 -22.82 -12.25
C LEU A 279 -0.21 -22.65 -11.80
N GLU A 280 0.16 -23.25 -10.68
CA GLU A 280 1.55 -23.28 -10.20
C GLU A 280 2.47 -24.06 -11.14
N ALA A 281 2.03 -25.23 -11.61
CA ALA A 281 2.78 -26.03 -12.59
C ALA A 281 2.94 -25.30 -13.94
N ASP A 282 1.90 -24.59 -14.38
CA ASP A 282 1.87 -23.83 -15.62
C ASP A 282 2.45 -22.41 -15.48
N ARG A 283 3.01 -22.03 -14.31
CA ARG A 283 3.42 -20.65 -13.99
C ARG A 283 4.29 -20.01 -15.07
N ASP A 284 5.25 -20.75 -15.63
CA ASP A 284 6.16 -20.22 -16.66
C ASP A 284 5.56 -20.16 -18.06
N ALA A 285 4.44 -20.83 -18.30
CA ALA A 285 3.71 -20.83 -19.57
C ALA A 285 2.65 -19.72 -19.67
N LEU A 286 2.44 -18.92 -18.61
CA LEU A 286 1.44 -17.84 -18.59
C LEU A 286 1.78 -16.67 -19.53
N GLY A 287 3.06 -16.47 -19.85
CA GLY A 287 3.51 -15.33 -20.66
C GLY A 287 3.57 -14.00 -19.89
N TYR A 288 3.21 -14.01 -18.61
CA TYR A 288 3.31 -12.90 -17.66
C TYR A 288 3.59 -13.45 -16.25
N ASP A 289 4.03 -12.58 -15.35
CA ASP A 289 4.32 -13.00 -13.97
C ASP A 289 3.06 -13.03 -13.11
N ALA A 290 2.90 -14.13 -12.38
CA ALA A 290 1.88 -14.32 -11.36
C ALA A 290 2.54 -14.93 -10.11
N ASP A 291 2.14 -14.44 -8.93
CA ASP A 291 2.67 -14.88 -7.63
C ASP A 291 1.72 -15.83 -6.89
N GLY A 292 0.62 -16.23 -7.53
CA GLY A 292 -0.37 -17.14 -6.96
C GLY A 292 -1.67 -17.21 -7.75
N ALA A 293 -2.71 -17.68 -7.08
CA ALA A 293 -4.10 -17.61 -7.48
C ALA A 293 -4.91 -16.75 -6.49
N VAL A 294 -5.94 -16.06 -6.97
CA VAL A 294 -6.95 -15.42 -6.13
C VAL A 294 -8.21 -16.26 -6.17
N VAL A 295 -8.71 -16.63 -5.00
CA VAL A 295 -9.94 -17.40 -4.81
C VAL A 295 -11.00 -16.46 -4.27
N LYS A 296 -12.11 -16.30 -4.98
CA LYS A 296 -13.24 -15.43 -4.58
C LYS A 296 -14.51 -16.26 -4.46
N VAL A 297 -15.29 -16.05 -3.39
CA VAL A 297 -16.66 -16.59 -3.31
C VAL A 297 -17.48 -16.03 -4.47
N ASP A 298 -18.16 -16.86 -5.23
CA ASP A 298 -18.85 -16.45 -6.46
C ASP A 298 -20.13 -15.66 -6.20
N SER A 299 -20.91 -16.00 -5.17
CA SER A 299 -22.16 -15.28 -4.85
C SER A 299 -21.89 -13.88 -4.29
N LEU A 300 -22.39 -12.84 -4.97
CA LEU A 300 -22.24 -11.45 -4.53
C LEU A 300 -23.02 -11.15 -3.24
N GLU A 301 -24.15 -11.83 -3.01
CA GLU A 301 -24.88 -11.74 -1.74
C GLU A 301 -24.03 -12.27 -0.58
N GLN A 302 -23.38 -13.42 -0.78
CA GLN A 302 -22.49 -14.00 0.23
C GLN A 302 -21.29 -13.06 0.49
N GLN A 303 -20.67 -12.50 -0.57
CA GLN A 303 -19.59 -11.52 -0.41
C GLN A 303 -20.01 -10.33 0.45
N TRP A 304 -21.19 -9.75 0.18
CA TRP A 304 -21.73 -8.63 0.96
C TRP A 304 -21.96 -9.00 2.43
N ARG A 305 -22.58 -10.15 2.71
CA ARG A 305 -22.83 -10.63 4.09
C ARG A 305 -21.54 -10.92 4.86
N LEU A 306 -20.50 -11.41 4.18
CA LEU A 306 -19.19 -11.68 4.76
C LEU A 306 -18.42 -10.39 5.05
N GLY A 307 -18.56 -9.37 4.20
CA GLY A 307 -17.91 -8.08 4.35
C GLY A 307 -16.37 -8.17 4.32
N SER A 308 -15.72 -7.21 4.97
CA SER A 308 -14.26 -7.13 5.05
C SER A 308 -13.77 -6.90 6.47
N THR A 309 -12.48 -7.15 6.70
CA THR A 309 -11.74 -6.58 7.82
C THR A 309 -11.25 -5.17 7.46
N THR A 310 -10.46 -4.54 8.34
CA THR A 310 -9.79 -3.26 8.04
C THR A 310 -8.83 -3.36 6.85
N HIS A 311 -8.34 -4.56 6.52
CA HIS A 311 -7.23 -4.75 5.58
C HIS A 311 -7.56 -5.67 4.39
N HIS A 312 -8.51 -6.60 4.51
CA HIS A 312 -8.83 -7.58 3.47
C HIS A 312 -10.30 -8.00 3.47
N PRO A 313 -10.89 -8.36 2.31
CA PRO A 313 -12.21 -8.96 2.24
C PRO A 313 -12.22 -10.34 2.91
N ARG A 314 -13.32 -10.72 3.55
CA ARG A 314 -13.45 -12.06 4.17
C ARG A 314 -13.85 -13.14 3.17
N TRP A 315 -14.31 -12.73 1.99
CA TRP A 315 -14.84 -13.59 0.93
C TRP A 315 -13.81 -13.89 -0.18
N ALA A 316 -12.58 -13.39 -0.07
CA ALA A 316 -11.50 -13.70 -1.00
C ALA A 316 -10.17 -13.93 -0.30
N ILE A 317 -9.35 -14.80 -0.88
CA ILE A 317 -8.02 -15.15 -0.37
C ILE A 317 -7.04 -15.34 -1.53
N ALA A 318 -5.78 -14.94 -1.32
CA ALA A 318 -4.69 -15.17 -2.26
C ALA A 318 -3.94 -16.45 -1.88
N PHE A 319 -4.03 -17.49 -2.70
CA PHE A 319 -3.16 -18.66 -2.60
C PHE A 319 -1.83 -18.36 -3.29
N LYS A 320 -0.76 -18.15 -2.53
CA LYS A 320 0.56 -17.88 -3.06
C LYS A 320 1.24 -19.19 -3.48
N PHE A 321 1.93 -19.15 -4.62
CA PHE A 321 2.78 -20.25 -5.04
C PHE A 321 3.92 -20.48 -4.04
N ALA A 322 4.47 -21.70 -4.04
CA ALA A 322 5.69 -22.01 -3.35
C ALA A 322 6.77 -21.02 -3.80
N ALA A 323 7.42 -20.43 -2.79
CA ALA A 323 8.48 -19.48 -3.01
C ALA A 323 9.63 -20.16 -3.76
N ARG A 324 10.21 -19.46 -4.73
CA ARG A 324 11.42 -19.97 -5.39
C ARG A 324 12.54 -19.97 -4.35
N GLN A 325 13.31 -21.06 -4.35
CA GLN A 325 14.46 -21.24 -3.48
C GLN A 325 15.74 -21.27 -4.32
N ALA A 326 16.83 -20.76 -3.77
CA ALA A 326 18.17 -20.90 -4.33
C ALA A 326 19.16 -21.25 -3.22
N THR A 327 20.23 -21.96 -3.60
CA THR A 327 21.36 -22.20 -2.69
C THR A 327 22.47 -21.23 -3.03
N THR A 328 23.06 -20.60 -2.02
CA THR A 328 24.23 -19.72 -2.15
C THR A 328 25.13 -19.83 -0.93
N VAL A 329 26.31 -19.23 -0.94
CA VAL A 329 27.30 -19.29 0.13
C VAL A 329 27.29 -18.00 0.96
N VAL A 330 27.34 -18.13 2.29
CA VAL A 330 27.54 -17.00 3.21
C VAL A 330 29.01 -16.58 3.16
N GLN A 331 29.29 -15.41 2.60
CA GLN A 331 30.66 -14.87 2.50
C GLN A 331 31.11 -14.19 3.80
N SER A 332 30.20 -13.49 4.47
CA SER A 332 30.45 -12.84 5.76
C SER A 332 29.13 -12.53 6.46
N ILE A 333 29.18 -12.25 7.76
CA ILE A 333 28.02 -11.82 8.54
C ILE A 333 28.37 -10.50 9.20
N ASP A 334 27.71 -9.43 8.76
CA ASP A 334 27.86 -8.08 9.30
C ASP A 334 26.76 -7.81 10.33
N VAL A 335 27.06 -7.02 11.36
CA VAL A 335 26.06 -6.60 12.35
C VAL A 335 25.75 -5.12 12.19
N HIS A 336 24.55 -4.82 11.72
CA HIS A 336 24.07 -3.46 11.52
C HIS A 336 23.49 -2.89 12.82
N VAL A 337 23.66 -1.58 13.03
CA VAL A 337 23.10 -0.86 14.17
C VAL A 337 21.90 -0.02 13.68
N GLY A 338 20.69 -0.40 14.08
CA GLY A 338 19.47 0.33 13.70
C GLY A 338 19.25 1.61 14.50
N LYS A 339 18.21 2.37 14.12
CA LYS A 339 17.85 3.68 14.74
C LYS A 339 17.60 3.65 16.26
N THR A 340 17.12 2.53 16.81
CA THR A 340 16.90 2.32 18.26
C THR A 340 18.05 1.55 18.92
N GLY A 341 19.20 1.48 18.27
CA GLY A 341 20.38 0.75 18.73
C GLY A 341 20.31 -0.76 18.51
N THR A 342 19.23 -1.32 17.96
CA THR A 342 19.11 -2.75 17.65
C THR A 342 20.29 -3.23 16.81
N LEU A 343 20.96 -4.29 17.26
CA LEU A 343 22.01 -4.98 16.50
C LEU A 343 21.36 -6.09 15.67
N THR A 344 21.37 -5.94 14.35
CA THR A 344 20.76 -6.88 13.41
C THR A 344 21.84 -7.54 12.55
N PRO A 345 22.02 -8.87 12.64
CA PRO A 345 22.95 -9.58 11.79
C PRO A 345 22.41 -9.74 10.36
N VAL A 346 23.29 -9.51 9.38
CA VAL A 346 23.00 -9.61 7.95
C VAL A 346 24.09 -10.46 7.31
N ALA A 347 23.70 -11.57 6.68
CA ALA A 347 24.62 -12.37 5.88
C ALA A 347 24.84 -11.71 4.52
N LYS A 348 26.11 -11.48 4.17
CA LYS A 348 26.58 -11.22 2.80
C LYS A 348 26.68 -12.54 2.08
N LEU A 349 26.03 -12.62 0.93
CA LEU A 349 25.93 -13.85 0.15
C LEU A 349 26.73 -13.72 -1.13
N GLU A 350 27.25 -14.84 -1.61
CA GLU A 350 27.66 -14.94 -3.01
C GLU A 350 26.44 -14.60 -3.89
N PRO A 351 26.58 -13.67 -4.87
CA PRO A 351 25.45 -13.22 -5.67
C PRO A 351 24.72 -14.39 -6.33
N VAL A 352 23.42 -14.52 -6.07
CA VAL A 352 22.59 -15.60 -6.63
C VAL A 352 21.30 -15.04 -7.20
N GLU A 353 20.92 -15.50 -8.38
CA GLU A 353 19.65 -15.16 -9.01
C GLU A 353 18.50 -15.91 -8.34
N LEU A 354 17.51 -15.18 -7.82
CA LEU A 354 16.32 -15.77 -7.20
C LEU A 354 15.07 -14.97 -7.55
N ALA A 355 14.17 -15.58 -8.34
CA ALA A 355 12.96 -14.92 -8.84
C ALA A 355 13.26 -13.58 -9.57
N GLY A 356 14.24 -13.62 -10.48
CA GLY A 356 14.60 -12.49 -11.35
C GLY A 356 15.42 -11.38 -10.71
N VAL A 357 15.81 -11.51 -9.43
CA VAL A 357 16.69 -10.54 -8.77
C VAL A 357 17.96 -11.20 -8.25
N THR A 358 19.08 -10.50 -8.36
CA THR A 358 20.33 -10.91 -7.73
C THR A 358 20.28 -10.62 -6.23
N ILE A 359 20.27 -11.67 -5.41
CA ILE A 359 20.34 -11.56 -3.96
C ILE A 359 21.80 -11.55 -3.51
N ARG A 360 22.19 -10.51 -2.76
CA ARG A 360 23.53 -10.37 -2.17
C ARG A 360 23.54 -10.28 -0.64
N ASN A 361 22.38 -10.01 -0.04
CA ASN A 361 22.25 -9.80 1.39
C ASN A 361 20.98 -10.47 1.89
N VAL A 362 21.04 -11.06 3.07
CA VAL A 362 19.86 -11.63 3.74
C VAL A 362 19.93 -11.36 5.24
N SER A 363 18.81 -10.96 5.83
CA SER A 363 18.73 -10.78 7.29
C SER A 363 18.79 -12.14 7.98
N LEU A 364 19.57 -12.23 9.06
CA LEU A 364 19.57 -13.38 9.97
C LEU A 364 18.70 -13.13 11.20
N HIS A 365 17.91 -12.04 11.21
CA HIS A 365 17.03 -11.60 12.27
C HIS A 365 17.75 -11.22 13.57
N ASN A 366 18.22 -12.17 14.36
CA ASN A 366 18.85 -11.96 15.66
C ASN A 366 19.81 -13.11 16.01
N GLU A 367 20.50 -12.99 17.15
CA GLU A 367 21.45 -14.01 17.62
C GLU A 367 20.80 -15.40 17.81
N ASP A 368 19.60 -15.46 18.37
CA ASP A 368 18.92 -16.74 18.63
C ASP A 368 18.65 -17.49 17.34
N GLU A 369 18.27 -16.78 16.27
CA GLU A 369 17.99 -17.38 14.97
C GLU A 369 19.27 -17.88 14.28
N ILE A 370 20.39 -17.16 14.43
CA ILE A 370 21.71 -17.64 13.98
C ILE A 370 22.06 -18.95 14.70
N ARG A 371 21.90 -18.99 16.03
CA ARG A 371 22.20 -20.18 16.83
C ARG A 371 21.25 -21.34 16.51
N ARG A 372 19.96 -21.06 16.32
CA ARG A 372 18.93 -22.07 16.00
C ARG A 372 19.19 -22.74 14.66
N LYS A 373 19.60 -21.97 13.65
CA LYS A 373 19.95 -22.48 12.31
C LYS A 373 21.42 -22.88 12.17
N ASP A 374 22.24 -22.59 13.18
CA ASP A 374 23.70 -22.75 13.20
C ASP A 374 24.36 -22.16 11.94
N VAL A 375 24.00 -20.92 11.56
CA VAL A 375 24.54 -20.28 10.35
C VAL A 375 25.97 -19.80 10.59
N ARG A 376 26.90 -20.21 9.72
CA ARG A 376 28.33 -19.85 9.81
C ARG A 376 28.82 -19.18 8.54
N VAL A 377 29.94 -18.47 8.64
CA VAL A 377 30.65 -17.95 7.46
C VAL A 377 31.21 -19.15 6.68
N GLY A 378 31.05 -19.13 5.36
CA GLY A 378 31.40 -20.22 4.45
C GLY A 378 30.30 -21.27 4.24
N ASP A 379 29.21 -21.24 5.02
CA ASP A 379 28.11 -22.20 4.84
C ASP A 379 27.39 -21.97 3.51
N ALA A 380 27.06 -23.06 2.84
CA ALA A 380 26.02 -23.06 1.81
C ALA A 380 24.64 -23.00 2.49
N VAL A 381 23.85 -21.99 2.16
CA VAL A 381 22.51 -21.75 2.71
C VAL A 381 21.46 -21.83 1.62
N LEU A 382 20.32 -22.43 1.97
CA LEU A 382 19.10 -22.38 1.17
C LEU A 382 18.36 -21.09 1.52
N ILE A 383 18.24 -20.20 0.56
CA ILE A 383 17.47 -18.96 0.69
C ILE A 383 16.16 -19.06 -0.08
N GLU A 384 15.15 -18.40 0.44
CA GLU A 384 13.81 -18.37 -0.13
C GLU A 384 13.32 -16.93 -0.21
N ARG A 385 12.59 -16.62 -1.27
CA ARG A 385 11.92 -15.33 -1.43
C ARG A 385 10.41 -15.54 -1.49
N ALA A 386 9.75 -15.40 -0.35
CA ALA A 386 8.31 -15.57 -0.26
C ALA A 386 7.56 -14.33 -0.80
N GLY A 387 6.63 -14.56 -1.74
CA GLY A 387 5.80 -13.52 -2.34
C GLY A 387 6.58 -12.38 -2.98
N ASP A 388 7.78 -12.66 -3.50
CA ASP A 388 8.65 -11.73 -4.23
C ASP A 388 9.02 -10.43 -3.49
N VAL A 389 9.04 -10.41 -2.15
CA VAL A 389 9.35 -9.19 -1.36
C VAL A 389 10.72 -9.22 -0.67
N ILE A 390 10.93 -10.03 0.37
CA ILE A 390 12.20 -10.05 1.14
C ILE A 390 12.72 -11.49 1.24
N PRO A 391 13.97 -11.77 0.86
CA PRO A 391 14.55 -13.10 1.02
C PRO A 391 14.88 -13.39 2.49
N TYR A 392 14.85 -14.67 2.88
CA TYR A 392 15.32 -15.16 4.17
C TYR A 392 16.04 -16.50 4.03
N VAL A 393 16.91 -16.80 4.99
CA VAL A 393 17.57 -18.12 5.08
C VAL A 393 16.55 -19.13 5.59
N VAL A 394 16.31 -20.20 4.84
CA VAL A 394 15.47 -21.33 5.28
C VAL A 394 16.28 -22.23 6.19
N GLN A 395 17.42 -22.73 5.69
CA GLN A 395 18.29 -23.66 6.39
C GLN A 395 19.73 -23.62 5.86
N VAL A 396 20.66 -24.12 6.66
CA VAL A 396 22.02 -24.44 6.21
C VAL A 396 22.03 -25.80 5.52
N VAL A 397 22.71 -25.90 4.38
CA VAL A 397 22.95 -27.16 3.67
C VAL A 397 24.12 -27.89 4.34
N MET A 398 23.84 -28.56 5.45
CA MET A 398 24.85 -29.19 6.32
C MET A 398 25.83 -30.11 5.58
N ALA A 399 25.37 -30.80 4.54
CA ALA A 399 26.20 -31.69 3.72
C ALA A 399 27.33 -30.97 2.95
N ARG A 400 27.25 -29.64 2.80
CA ARG A 400 28.25 -28.80 2.13
C ARG A 400 29.01 -27.89 3.09
N ARG A 401 28.87 -28.12 4.41
CA ARG A 401 29.57 -27.32 5.41
C ARG A 401 31.08 -27.55 5.33
N PRO A 402 31.89 -26.47 5.24
CA PRO A 402 33.34 -26.58 5.35
C PRO A 402 33.75 -27.18 6.70
N PRO A 403 34.73 -28.11 6.73
CA PRO A 403 35.16 -28.78 7.96
C PRO A 403 35.80 -27.82 8.98
N ASP A 404 36.29 -26.67 8.53
CA ASP A 404 36.91 -25.60 9.30
C ASP A 404 35.94 -24.45 9.65
N SER A 405 34.63 -24.60 9.43
CA SER A 405 33.67 -23.53 9.75
C SER A 405 33.50 -23.34 11.27
N GLU A 406 33.66 -22.10 11.72
CA GLU A 406 33.49 -21.72 13.12
C GLU A 406 32.10 -21.12 13.40
N PRO A 407 31.51 -21.38 14.58
CA PRO A 407 30.26 -20.73 14.99
C PRO A 407 30.41 -19.19 15.01
N PHE A 408 29.41 -18.49 14.47
CA PHE A 408 29.40 -17.03 14.52
C PHE A 408 29.26 -16.52 15.96
N THR A 409 30.22 -15.70 16.40
CA THR A 409 30.17 -15.05 17.71
C THR A 409 29.51 -13.68 17.59
N PHE A 410 28.37 -13.51 18.25
CA PHE A 410 27.66 -12.22 18.25
C PHE A 410 28.45 -11.17 19.05
N PRO A 411 28.59 -9.93 18.55
CA PRO A 411 29.44 -8.94 19.19
C PRO A 411 28.83 -8.42 20.50
N GLU A 412 29.60 -8.52 21.59
CA GLU A 412 29.27 -7.94 22.90
C GLU A 412 29.45 -6.42 22.95
N ARG A 413 29.98 -5.83 21.88
CA ARG A 413 30.19 -4.38 21.74
C ARG A 413 29.62 -3.90 20.42
N CYS A 414 29.07 -2.69 20.42
CA CYS A 414 28.58 -2.04 19.21
C CYS A 414 29.69 -1.99 18.15
N PRO A 415 29.48 -2.53 16.93
CA PRO A 415 30.52 -2.57 15.91
C PRO A 415 30.97 -1.17 15.46
N VAL A 416 30.10 -0.17 15.65
CA VAL A 416 30.34 1.23 15.25
C VAL A 416 30.98 2.05 16.38
N CYS A 417 30.30 2.22 17.51
CA CYS A 417 30.79 3.09 18.61
C CYS A 417 31.56 2.36 19.71
N LYS A 418 31.72 1.03 19.62
CA LYS A 418 32.45 0.16 20.57
C LYS A 418 31.93 0.12 22.01
N HIS A 419 30.84 0.83 22.30
CA HIS A 419 30.13 0.77 23.59
C HIS A 419 29.57 -0.64 23.84
N ALA A 420 29.52 -1.07 25.11
CA ALA A 420 29.00 -2.39 25.48
C ALA A 420 27.57 -2.56 24.97
N ALA A 421 27.32 -3.64 24.23
CA ALA A 421 25.99 -4.02 23.79
C ALA A 421 25.27 -4.69 24.96
N VAL A 422 23.96 -4.43 25.07
CA VAL A 422 23.13 -4.98 26.14
C VAL A 422 21.97 -5.73 25.51
N ARG A 423 21.71 -6.94 26.00
CA ARG A 423 20.51 -7.71 25.70
C ARG A 423 19.59 -7.66 26.92
N ILE A 424 18.44 -7.01 26.78
CA ILE A 424 17.48 -6.85 27.88
C ILE A 424 16.83 -8.22 28.16
N PRO A 425 16.69 -8.67 29.43
CA PRO A 425 16.00 -9.91 29.75
C PRO A 425 14.61 -9.98 29.09
N GLY A 426 14.32 -11.07 28.39
CA GLY A 426 13.07 -11.26 27.65
C GLY A 426 13.06 -10.71 26.22
N GLU A 427 14.07 -9.94 25.80
CA GLU A 427 14.21 -9.49 24.40
C GLU A 427 15.12 -10.42 23.57
N ALA A 428 14.74 -10.63 22.30
CA ALA A 428 15.53 -11.40 21.34
C ALA A 428 16.74 -10.63 20.78
N TYR A 429 16.73 -9.30 20.85
CA TYR A 429 17.71 -8.44 20.20
C TYR A 429 18.70 -7.83 21.19
N TRP A 430 19.98 -7.80 20.78
CA TRP A 430 20.99 -6.95 21.41
C TRP A 430 20.83 -5.50 20.98
N ARG A 431 21.27 -4.57 21.83
CA ARG A 431 21.19 -3.14 21.57
C ARG A 431 22.45 -2.40 21.98
N CYS A 432 22.79 -1.37 21.22
CA CYS A 432 23.72 -0.33 21.65
C CYS A 432 22.95 0.71 22.50
N PRO A 433 23.23 0.85 23.81
CA PRO A 433 22.53 1.83 24.66
C PRO A 433 23.07 3.26 24.49
N ASN A 434 24.18 3.45 23.77
CA ASN A 434 24.78 4.76 23.57
C ASN A 434 23.95 5.62 22.60
N SER A 435 23.19 6.57 23.14
CA SER A 435 22.37 7.53 22.38
C SER A 435 23.18 8.45 21.46
N ALA A 436 24.48 8.61 21.72
CA ALA A 436 25.43 9.35 20.88
C ALA A 436 26.09 8.48 19.80
N CYS A 437 25.65 7.22 19.62
CA CYS A 437 26.18 6.36 18.57
C CYS A 437 25.93 6.97 17.18
N PRO A 438 26.99 7.18 16.35
CA PRO A 438 26.83 7.76 15.02
C PRO A 438 25.91 6.97 14.10
N ALA A 439 25.93 5.62 14.16
CA ALA A 439 25.03 4.81 13.35
C ALA A 439 23.56 4.95 13.76
N GLN A 440 23.28 5.09 15.06
CA GLN A 440 21.92 5.39 15.52
C GLN A 440 21.48 6.77 15.05
N LEU A 441 22.37 7.76 15.06
CA LEU A 441 22.07 9.10 14.53
C LEU A 441 21.78 9.06 13.02
N LYS A 442 22.63 8.41 12.21
CA LYS A 442 22.42 8.24 10.76
C LYS A 442 21.04 7.60 10.48
N GLU A 443 20.71 6.50 11.15
CA GLU A 443 19.43 5.81 10.97
C GLU A 443 18.21 6.60 11.50
N ARG A 444 18.37 7.34 12.62
CA ARG A 444 17.33 8.23 13.11
C ARG A 444 17.05 9.38 12.14
N LEU A 445 18.09 9.98 11.55
CA LEU A 445 17.94 11.03 10.54
C LEU A 445 17.26 10.51 9.26
N ARG A 446 17.61 9.29 8.81
CA ARG A 446 16.92 8.62 7.69
C ARG A 446 15.43 8.44 7.98
N HIS A 447 15.11 7.92 9.16
CA HIS A 447 13.71 7.76 9.59
C HIS A 447 13.00 9.11 9.66
N PHE A 448 13.64 10.12 10.25
CA PHE A 448 13.08 11.47 10.39
C PHE A 448 12.74 12.09 9.03
N GLY A 449 13.63 11.99 8.05
CA GLY A 449 13.40 12.51 6.69
C GLY A 449 12.50 11.65 5.80
N SER A 450 12.12 10.43 6.23
CA SER A 450 11.37 9.49 5.39
C SER A 450 9.97 10.01 5.01
N ARG A 451 9.42 9.48 3.91
CA ARG A 451 8.10 9.87 3.37
C ARG A 451 6.94 9.72 4.35
N ARG A 452 7.04 8.88 5.38
CA ARG A 452 5.96 8.73 6.39
C ARG A 452 6.22 9.54 7.66
N ALA A 453 7.36 10.21 7.74
CA ALA A 453 7.79 11.08 8.82
C ALA A 453 7.77 12.54 8.34
N MET A 454 8.88 13.27 8.41
CA MET A 454 8.93 14.69 8.02
C MET A 454 9.00 14.90 6.50
N ASP A 455 9.27 13.86 5.71
CA ASP A 455 9.16 13.90 4.24
C ASP A 455 10.06 14.96 3.63
N ILE A 456 11.36 14.78 3.89
CA ILE A 456 12.43 15.66 3.45
C ILE A 456 13.05 15.01 2.21
N GLU A 457 12.62 15.47 1.05
CA GLU A 457 13.21 15.07 -0.23
C GLU A 457 14.70 15.44 -0.28
N HIS A 458 15.47 14.69 -1.05
CA HIS A 458 16.94 14.86 -1.21
C HIS A 458 17.81 14.54 0.03
N LEU A 459 17.22 14.24 1.19
CA LEU A 459 17.96 13.79 2.38
C LEU A 459 18.28 12.27 2.30
N GLY A 460 19.13 11.89 1.33
CA GLY A 460 19.52 10.51 1.08
C GLY A 460 20.61 9.96 1.99
N GLU A 461 20.85 8.64 1.92
CA GLU A 461 21.87 7.91 2.69
C GLU A 461 23.27 8.55 2.62
N ALA A 462 23.74 8.85 1.41
CA ALA A 462 25.05 9.46 1.20
C ALA A 462 25.17 10.88 1.77
N VAL A 463 24.07 11.65 1.79
CA VAL A 463 24.06 13.01 2.35
C VAL A 463 24.10 12.94 3.88
N ILE A 464 23.25 12.12 4.48
CA ILE A 464 23.19 11.91 5.93
C ILE A 464 24.54 11.41 6.45
N GLU A 465 25.18 10.50 5.71
CA GLU A 465 26.50 9.99 6.05
C GLU A 465 27.53 11.12 6.20
N GLN A 466 27.63 11.99 5.19
CA GLN A 466 28.55 13.12 5.21
C GLN A 466 28.19 14.16 6.27
N LEU A 467 26.90 14.47 6.47
CA LEU A 467 26.44 15.42 7.49
C LEU A 467 26.85 14.98 8.91
N VAL A 468 26.75 13.68 9.20
CA VAL A 468 27.13 13.13 10.51
C VAL A 468 28.64 13.03 10.66
N GLU A 469 29.36 12.60 9.61
CA GLU A 469 30.82 12.43 9.65
C GLU A 469 31.57 13.75 9.78
N ARG A 470 31.10 14.78 9.07
CA ARG A 470 31.62 16.15 9.19
C ARG A 470 31.09 16.89 10.43
N ARG A 471 30.25 16.24 11.24
CA ARG A 471 29.65 16.78 12.47
C ARG A 471 28.81 18.05 12.26
N LEU A 472 28.26 18.22 11.06
CA LEU A 472 27.33 19.31 10.76
C LEU A 472 25.96 19.10 11.43
N VAL A 473 25.60 17.83 11.68
CA VAL A 473 24.33 17.44 12.31
C VAL A 473 24.59 16.47 13.45
N GLY A 474 24.18 16.85 14.67
CA GLY A 474 24.22 16.02 15.88
C GLY A 474 22.84 15.52 16.34
N ASN A 475 21.76 16.18 15.94
CA ASN A 475 20.38 15.78 16.16
C ASN A 475 19.43 16.35 15.10
N PHE A 476 18.13 16.04 15.21
CA PHE A 476 17.11 16.46 14.24
C PHE A 476 17.02 17.98 14.05
N ALA A 477 17.21 18.76 15.12
CA ALA A 477 17.05 20.20 15.06
C ALA A 477 18.19 20.90 14.31
N ASP A 478 19.37 20.28 14.23
CA ASP A 478 20.51 20.81 13.47
C ASP A 478 20.20 20.87 11.97
N LEU A 479 19.38 19.96 11.43
CA LEU A 479 18.97 19.98 10.03
C LEU A 479 18.38 21.33 9.62
N TYR A 480 17.54 21.92 10.49
CA TYR A 480 16.84 23.16 10.20
C TYR A 480 17.73 24.42 10.28
N ARG A 481 19.00 24.24 10.68
CA ARG A 481 20.01 25.31 10.75
C ARG A 481 21.02 25.26 9.60
N LEU A 482 21.00 24.21 8.77
CA LEU A 482 21.92 24.07 7.65
C LEU A 482 21.70 25.18 6.63
N ALA A 483 22.79 25.86 6.26
CA ALA A 483 22.82 26.80 5.15
C ALA A 483 23.21 26.09 3.85
N VAL A 484 22.99 26.76 2.71
CA VAL A 484 23.39 26.25 1.40
C VAL A 484 24.91 26.08 1.35
N ASP A 485 25.66 27.03 1.91
CA ASP A 485 27.12 27.01 1.91
C ASP A 485 27.69 25.78 2.64
N ASP A 486 27.07 25.36 3.76
CA ASP A 486 27.46 24.15 4.51
C ASP A 486 27.34 22.87 3.67
N LEU A 487 26.43 22.88 2.68
CA LEU A 487 26.06 21.74 1.87
C LEU A 487 26.82 21.65 0.55
N VAL A 488 27.25 22.79 -0.02
CA VAL A 488 28.04 22.84 -1.26
C VAL A 488 29.42 22.22 -1.08
N GLU A 489 29.94 22.19 0.15
CA GLU A 489 31.20 21.52 0.48
C GLU A 489 31.09 19.98 0.46
N LEU A 490 29.88 19.42 0.44
CA LEU A 490 29.66 17.98 0.43
C LEU A 490 29.96 17.37 -0.94
N GLU A 491 30.53 16.17 -0.94
CA GLU A 491 30.80 15.44 -2.16
C GLU A 491 29.50 15.15 -2.91
N ARG A 492 29.52 15.44 -4.22
CA ARG A 492 28.39 15.22 -5.16
C ARG A 492 27.14 16.05 -4.86
N LEU A 493 27.25 17.14 -4.09
CA LEU A 493 26.18 18.10 -3.88
C LEU A 493 26.47 19.41 -4.61
N ALA A 494 25.88 19.58 -5.80
CA ALA A 494 25.95 20.85 -6.51
C ALA A 494 25.07 21.92 -5.82
N GLU A 495 25.35 23.21 -6.08
CA GLU A 495 24.62 24.36 -5.52
C GLU A 495 23.09 24.23 -5.64
N LYS A 496 22.58 23.80 -6.80
CA LYS A 496 21.15 23.56 -7.00
C LYS A 496 20.60 22.45 -6.08
N SER A 497 21.34 21.37 -5.88
CA SER A 497 20.95 20.26 -5.00
C SER A 497 20.98 20.68 -3.53
N ALA A 498 21.95 21.51 -3.14
CA ALA A 498 22.01 22.12 -1.81
C ALA A 498 20.78 23.01 -1.54
N HIS A 499 20.42 23.88 -2.48
CA HIS A 499 19.20 24.69 -2.39
C HIS A 499 17.94 23.84 -2.27
N ASN A 500 17.80 22.80 -3.09
CA ASN A 500 16.64 21.90 -3.04
C ASN A 500 16.53 21.19 -1.69
N LEU A 501 17.65 20.74 -1.12
CA LEU A 501 17.65 20.10 0.19
C LEU A 501 17.27 21.07 1.32
N VAL A 502 17.85 22.28 1.35
CA VAL A 502 17.46 23.31 2.32
C VAL A 502 15.98 23.63 2.19
N ALA A 503 15.48 23.82 0.97
CA ALA A 503 14.07 24.08 0.71
C ALA A 503 13.17 22.94 1.21
N ALA A 504 13.55 21.68 0.97
CA ALA A 504 12.83 20.50 1.45
C ALA A 504 12.81 20.42 2.99
N ILE A 505 13.93 20.73 3.66
CA ILE A 505 14.03 20.79 5.12
C ILE A 505 13.13 21.90 5.67
N GLN A 506 13.16 23.10 5.08
CA GLN A 506 12.31 24.19 5.56
C GLN A 506 10.83 23.90 5.31
N GLY A 507 10.49 23.31 4.16
CA GLY A 507 9.13 22.90 3.81
C GLY A 507 8.57 21.74 4.64
N SER A 508 9.40 20.99 5.38
CA SER A 508 8.92 19.92 6.26
C SER A 508 8.33 20.42 7.58
N LYS A 509 8.52 21.70 7.94
CA LYS A 509 8.05 22.23 9.24
C LYS A 509 6.55 22.08 9.48
N ASP A 510 5.75 22.07 8.42
CA ASP A 510 4.28 22.08 8.49
C ASP A 510 3.65 20.69 8.40
N ARG A 511 4.43 19.61 8.61
CA ARG A 511 3.94 18.22 8.52
C ARG A 511 2.96 17.83 9.63
N GLY A 512 2.88 18.60 10.71
CA GLY A 512 1.96 18.37 11.82
C GLY A 512 2.43 17.34 12.85
N LEU A 513 1.76 17.32 14.00
CA LEU A 513 2.16 16.55 15.18
C LEU A 513 2.24 15.04 14.95
N ALA A 514 1.29 14.43 14.25
CA ALA A 514 1.31 12.98 13.99
C ALA A 514 2.59 12.53 13.27
N ARG A 515 3.00 13.27 12.24
CA ARG A 515 4.21 12.98 11.48
C ARG A 515 5.46 13.25 12.29
N LEU A 516 5.48 14.32 13.09
CA LEU A 516 6.57 14.63 14.00
C LEU A 516 6.76 13.54 15.06
N VAL A 517 5.70 13.10 15.74
CA VAL A 517 5.77 12.04 16.76
C VAL A 517 6.27 10.73 16.15
N ASN A 518 5.83 10.39 14.93
CA ASN A 518 6.39 9.26 14.19
C ASN A 518 7.89 9.47 13.90
N ALA A 519 8.29 10.67 13.48
CA ALA A 519 9.66 11.02 13.11
C ALA A 519 10.64 10.95 14.29
N LEU A 520 10.20 11.29 15.51
CA LEU A 520 11.03 11.24 16.73
C LEU A 520 11.52 9.81 17.06
N GLY A 521 10.89 8.77 16.50
CA GLY A 521 11.36 7.40 16.63
C GLY A 521 11.19 6.83 18.05
N ILE A 522 10.15 7.26 18.76
CA ILE A 522 9.81 6.76 20.11
C ILE A 522 9.59 5.24 20.02
N ARG A 523 10.15 4.49 20.97
CA ARG A 523 10.07 3.02 20.96
C ARG A 523 8.61 2.56 20.98
N MET A 524 8.28 1.60 20.12
CA MET A 524 6.92 1.04 19.89
C MET A 524 5.89 2.04 19.34
N VAL A 525 6.28 3.27 19.02
CA VAL A 525 5.41 4.26 18.40
C VAL A 525 5.70 4.30 16.90
N GLY A 526 4.92 3.53 16.15
CA GLY A 526 4.85 3.64 14.69
C GLY A 526 3.80 4.66 14.24
N GLU A 527 3.70 4.87 12.92
CA GLU A 527 2.76 5.79 12.26
C GLU A 527 1.34 5.77 12.84
N ARG A 528 0.75 4.58 13.02
CA ARG A 528 -0.60 4.44 13.60
C ARG A 528 -0.68 4.99 15.03
N VAL A 529 0.28 4.62 15.87
CA VAL A 529 0.29 5.03 17.29
C VAL A 529 0.55 6.53 17.39
N ALA A 530 1.45 7.07 16.56
CA ALA A 530 1.70 8.51 16.47
C ALA A 530 0.43 9.28 16.09
N GLY A 531 -0.34 8.77 15.13
CA GLY A 531 -1.65 9.33 14.77
C GLY A 531 -2.66 9.30 15.91
N LEU A 532 -2.75 8.19 16.65
CA LEU A 532 -3.64 8.08 17.82
C LEU A 532 -3.27 9.11 18.90
N LEU A 533 -1.98 9.22 19.22
CA LEU A 533 -1.48 10.19 20.20
C LEU A 533 -1.77 11.63 19.74
N ALA A 534 -1.44 11.97 18.50
CA ALA A 534 -1.64 13.32 17.98
C ALA A 534 -3.12 13.71 17.89
N ASN A 535 -4.00 12.78 17.50
CA ASN A 535 -5.44 13.04 17.43
C ASN A 535 -6.09 13.14 18.81
N HIS A 536 -5.53 12.48 19.82
CA HIS A 536 -6.04 12.54 21.19
C HIS A 536 -5.59 13.82 21.91
N PHE A 537 -4.29 14.11 21.89
CA PHE A 537 -3.70 15.22 22.66
C PHE A 537 -3.61 16.54 21.88
N GLY A 538 -3.53 16.49 20.54
CA GLY A 538 -3.57 17.66 19.66
C GLY A 538 -2.36 18.58 19.66
N SER A 539 -1.58 18.60 20.74
CA SER A 539 -0.35 19.39 20.84
C SER A 539 0.78 18.57 21.48
N MET A 540 2.03 18.91 21.14
CA MET A 540 3.22 18.35 21.77
C MET A 540 3.22 18.63 23.28
N THR A 541 2.78 19.81 23.71
CA THR A 541 2.72 20.19 25.12
C THR A 541 1.79 19.25 25.90
N SER A 542 0.55 19.06 25.43
CA SER A 542 -0.41 18.17 26.08
C SER A 542 0.06 16.71 26.09
N LEU A 543 0.69 16.25 25.00
CA LEU A 543 1.25 14.90 24.94
C LEU A 543 2.43 14.72 25.92
N ARG A 544 3.27 15.74 26.10
CA ARG A 544 4.40 15.71 27.03
C ARG A 544 3.99 15.63 28.49
N GLU A 545 2.83 16.18 28.85
CA GLU A 545 2.30 16.18 30.22
C GLU A 545 1.46 14.93 30.54
N ALA A 546 1.04 14.18 29.51
CA ALA A 546 0.19 13.00 29.67
C ALA A 546 0.84 11.93 30.54
N SER A 547 0.07 11.41 31.49
CA SER A 547 0.46 10.30 32.38
C SER A 547 0.39 8.94 31.69
N VAL A 548 1.06 7.92 32.26
CA VAL A 548 0.96 6.52 31.78
C VAL A 548 -0.51 6.06 31.74
N VAL A 549 -1.30 6.45 32.73
CA VAL A 549 -2.73 6.09 32.82
C VAL A 549 -3.50 6.67 31.64
N GLU A 550 -3.37 7.97 31.37
CA GLU A 550 -4.05 8.63 30.25
C GLU A 550 -3.62 8.05 28.88
N LEU A 551 -2.33 7.78 28.71
CA LEU A 551 -1.79 7.15 27.50
C LEU A 551 -2.38 5.75 27.27
N ASN A 552 -2.52 4.95 28.33
CA ASN A 552 -3.06 3.59 28.28
C ASN A 552 -4.60 3.55 28.08
N GLU A 553 -5.30 4.66 28.31
CA GLU A 553 -6.74 4.75 28.01
C GLU A 553 -7.04 4.83 26.50
N ILE A 554 -6.04 5.15 25.68
CA ILE A 554 -6.19 5.25 24.23
C ILE A 554 -6.25 3.84 23.62
N ARG A 555 -7.37 3.51 22.97
CA ARG A 555 -7.55 2.22 22.31
C ARG A 555 -6.46 1.96 21.26
N GLY A 556 -5.69 0.89 21.46
CA GLY A 556 -4.57 0.53 20.59
C GLY A 556 -3.20 0.91 21.14
N ILE A 557 -3.16 1.55 22.31
CA ILE A 557 -1.97 1.79 23.13
C ILE A 557 -2.11 0.91 24.38
N GLY A 558 -1.14 0.03 24.60
CA GLY A 558 -1.06 -0.78 25.81
C GLY A 558 -0.04 -0.20 26.80
N GLU A 559 0.03 -0.79 27.99
CA GLU A 559 0.91 -0.37 29.09
C GLU A 559 2.37 -0.19 28.65
N GLU A 560 2.95 -1.17 27.94
CA GLU A 560 4.34 -1.09 27.45
C GLU A 560 4.57 0.13 26.54
N ILE A 561 3.60 0.46 25.67
CA ILE A 561 3.69 1.63 24.78
C ILE A 561 3.58 2.91 25.60
N ALA A 562 2.63 2.98 26.53
CA ALA A 562 2.43 4.13 27.40
C ALA A 562 3.68 4.45 28.24
N GLU A 563 4.30 3.44 28.84
CA GLU A 563 5.56 3.56 29.57
C GLU A 563 6.71 4.02 28.67
N SER A 564 6.80 3.48 27.45
CA SER A 564 7.82 3.85 26.46
C SER A 564 7.69 5.32 26.04
N VAL A 565 6.45 5.79 25.82
CA VAL A 565 6.17 7.21 25.54
C VAL A 565 6.56 8.06 26.74
N ARG A 566 6.21 7.65 27.96
CA ARG A 566 6.58 8.43 29.14
C ARG A 566 8.08 8.56 29.31
N LYS A 567 8.77 7.43 29.27
CA LYS A 567 10.23 7.37 29.42
C LYS A 567 10.95 8.23 28.39
N PHE A 568 10.42 8.33 27.17
CA PHE A 568 10.99 9.20 26.14
C PHE A 568 10.90 10.68 26.52
N PHE A 569 9.75 11.13 27.00
CA PHE A 569 9.52 12.54 27.36
C PHE A 569 10.10 12.93 28.73
N ASP A 570 10.36 11.95 29.61
CA ASP A 570 11.05 12.17 30.89
C ASP A 570 12.58 12.30 30.72
N ASP A 571 13.12 11.98 29.54
CA ASP A 571 14.54 12.15 29.21
C ASP A 571 14.83 13.60 28.77
N GLU A 572 15.67 14.30 29.56
CA GLU A 572 16.02 15.70 29.32
C GLU A 572 16.69 15.93 27.95
N THR A 573 17.41 14.94 27.43
CA THR A 573 18.05 15.04 26.10
C THR A 573 16.99 15.14 25.00
N ASN A 574 15.91 14.36 25.12
CA ASN A 574 14.80 14.41 24.17
C ASN A 574 13.98 15.70 24.35
N ALA A 575 13.81 16.16 25.60
CA ALA A 575 13.15 17.44 25.89
C ALA A 575 13.88 18.62 25.24
N GLU A 576 15.22 18.67 25.32
CA GLU A 576 16.04 19.67 24.62
C GLU A 576 15.85 19.60 23.11
N VAL A 577 15.88 18.40 22.50
CA VAL A 577 15.65 18.25 21.05
C VAL A 577 14.29 18.78 20.64
N ILE A 578 13.23 18.50 21.40
CA ILE A 578 11.88 19.03 21.13
C ILE A 578 11.86 20.55 21.21
N ARG A 579 12.45 21.16 22.26
CA ARG A 579 12.55 22.62 22.39
C ARG A 579 13.29 23.25 21.21
N ARG A 580 14.35 22.62 20.73
CA ARG A 580 15.11 23.11 19.58
C ARG A 580 14.35 22.99 18.27
N LEU A 581 13.58 21.92 18.07
CA LEU A 581 12.68 21.77 16.91
C LEU A 581 11.57 22.83 16.93
N GLU A 582 11.01 23.13 18.10
CA GLU A 582 10.00 24.18 18.29
C GLU A 582 10.59 25.55 17.97
N ALA A 583 11.78 25.87 18.50
CA ALA A 583 12.50 27.10 18.20
C ALA A 583 12.90 27.23 16.71
N ALA A 584 13.09 26.10 16.02
CA ALA A 584 13.32 26.07 14.58
C ALA A 584 12.04 26.28 13.75
N GLY A 585 10.87 26.38 14.39
CA GLY A 585 9.58 26.63 13.75
C GLY A 585 8.86 25.37 13.25
N VAL A 586 9.22 24.19 13.74
CA VAL A 586 8.50 22.95 13.43
C VAL A 586 7.12 22.99 14.10
N THR A 587 6.06 22.68 13.36
CA THR A 587 4.69 22.68 13.86
C THR A 587 4.49 21.61 14.94
N MET A 588 4.18 22.06 16.15
CA MET A 588 3.99 21.22 17.35
C MET A 588 2.52 20.84 17.61
N SER A 589 1.63 21.12 16.66
CA SER A 589 0.18 20.87 16.76
C SER A 589 -0.32 19.97 15.65
N GLN A 590 -1.45 19.30 15.90
CA GLN A 590 -2.11 18.46 14.91
C GLN A 590 -3.03 19.33 14.01
N PRO A 591 -2.83 19.35 12.68
CA PRO A 591 -3.70 20.08 11.77
C PRO A 591 -5.16 19.64 11.90
N GLY A 592 -6.09 20.60 11.94
CA GLY A 592 -7.52 20.33 12.11
C GLY A 592 -7.94 19.97 13.55
N PHE A 593 -7.01 19.98 14.51
CA PHE A 593 -7.35 19.87 15.92
C PHE A 593 -7.85 21.22 16.43
N ALA A 594 -9.18 21.36 16.57
CA ALA A 594 -9.77 22.53 17.18
C ALA A 594 -9.66 22.41 18.72
N ALA A 595 -8.70 23.12 19.32
CA ALA A 595 -8.57 23.21 20.78
C ALA A 595 -9.85 23.75 21.46
N ASP A 596 -10.57 24.64 20.76
CA ASP A 596 -11.79 25.31 21.23
C ASP A 596 -13.10 24.76 20.63
N ALA A 597 -13.08 23.61 19.95
CA ALA A 597 -14.34 22.97 19.60
C ALA A 597 -15.02 22.54 20.92
N PRO A 598 -16.26 22.95 21.18
CA PRO A 598 -16.99 22.52 22.36
C PRO A 598 -16.94 20.99 22.45
N ARG A 599 -16.45 20.50 23.59
CA ARG A 599 -16.38 19.08 23.93
C ARG A 599 -17.47 18.79 24.95
N PRO A 600 -18.76 18.78 24.54
CA PRO A 600 -19.89 18.68 25.46
C PRO A 600 -19.90 17.35 26.23
N LEU A 601 -19.09 16.37 25.81
CA LEU A 601 -19.05 15.03 26.38
C LEU A 601 -17.89 14.82 27.36
N ILE A 602 -17.11 15.85 27.70
CA ILE A 602 -16.09 15.76 28.75
C ILE A 602 -16.71 15.16 30.04
N ALA A 603 -15.98 14.21 30.63
CA ALA A 603 -16.37 13.45 31.81
C ALA A 603 -17.66 12.61 31.68
N LYS A 604 -18.23 12.46 30.47
CA LYS A 604 -19.36 11.56 30.20
C LYS A 604 -18.84 10.19 29.78
N THR A 605 -19.39 9.14 30.39
CA THR A 605 -19.06 7.75 30.07
C THR A 605 -20.22 7.07 29.35
N PHE A 606 -19.94 6.43 28.21
CA PHE A 606 -20.91 5.78 27.33
C PHE A 606 -20.68 4.28 27.27
N VAL A 607 -21.75 3.50 27.14
CA VAL A 607 -21.68 2.08 26.78
C VAL A 607 -22.55 1.84 25.56
N LEU A 608 -21.97 1.28 24.50
CA LEU A 608 -22.71 0.95 23.28
C LEU A 608 -23.15 -0.52 23.31
N THR A 609 -24.45 -0.78 23.10
CA THR A 609 -25.05 -2.12 23.04
C THR A 609 -26.07 -2.20 21.90
N GLY A 610 -26.22 -3.37 21.28
CA GLY A 610 -27.04 -3.55 20.08
C GLY A 610 -26.36 -3.04 18.79
N THR A 611 -27.07 -3.17 17.68
CA THR A 611 -26.65 -2.72 16.35
C THR A 611 -27.25 -1.36 16.05
N LEU A 612 -26.42 -0.40 15.62
CA LEU A 612 -26.85 0.93 15.19
C LEU A 612 -27.13 0.87 13.67
N ALA A 613 -28.24 1.44 13.24
CA ALA A 613 -28.77 1.42 11.87
C ALA A 613 -27.96 2.28 10.88
N SER A 614 -27.42 3.43 11.33
CA SER A 614 -26.72 4.39 10.46
C SER A 614 -25.22 4.51 10.72
N LEU A 615 -24.75 4.15 11.91
CA LEU A 615 -23.34 4.17 12.30
C LEU A 615 -22.84 2.77 12.64
N THR A 616 -21.58 2.48 12.33
CA THR A 616 -20.92 1.34 12.98
C THR A 616 -20.64 1.70 14.44
N ARG A 617 -20.58 0.69 15.32
CA ARG A 617 -20.24 0.92 16.74
C ARG A 617 -18.88 1.61 16.92
N ASP A 618 -17.93 1.33 16.04
CA ASP A 618 -16.63 1.99 16.03
C ASP A 618 -16.72 3.45 15.56
N ALA A 619 -17.52 3.75 14.54
CA ALA A 619 -17.77 5.13 14.10
C ALA A 619 -18.52 5.95 15.15
N ALA A 620 -19.50 5.35 15.84
CA ALA A 620 -20.19 5.98 16.97
C ALA A 620 -19.23 6.26 18.13
N ARG A 621 -18.36 5.30 18.46
CA ARG A 621 -17.32 5.48 19.48
C ARG A 621 -16.37 6.62 19.14
N GLU A 622 -15.85 6.63 17.91
CA GLU A 622 -14.91 7.67 17.44
C GLU A 622 -15.53 9.07 17.53
N ARG A 623 -16.80 9.21 17.16
CA ARG A 623 -17.51 10.50 17.26
C ARG A 623 -17.72 10.93 18.72
N ILE A 624 -18.02 10.00 19.63
CA ILE A 624 -18.15 10.27 21.07
C ILE A 624 -16.79 10.70 21.66
N GLU A 625 -15.72 9.97 21.34
CA GLU A 625 -14.37 10.22 21.83
C GLU A 625 -13.83 11.55 21.32
N ARG A 626 -14.10 11.90 20.06
CA ARG A 626 -13.76 13.21 19.47
C ARG A 626 -14.40 14.39 20.19
N LEU A 627 -15.58 14.22 20.81
CA LEU A 627 -16.27 15.25 21.59
C LEU A 627 -15.94 15.17 23.10
N GLY A 628 -14.93 14.38 23.49
CA GLY A 628 -14.42 14.29 24.86
C GLY A 628 -15.08 13.21 25.75
N GLY A 629 -15.96 12.37 25.20
CA GLY A 629 -16.63 11.30 25.94
C GLY A 629 -15.81 10.01 26.00
N ARG A 630 -16.00 9.21 27.04
CA ARG A 630 -15.32 7.91 27.23
C ARG A 630 -16.25 6.75 26.93
N VAL A 631 -15.88 5.80 26.07
CA VAL A 631 -16.72 4.63 25.77
C VAL A 631 -16.20 3.36 26.46
N THR A 632 -16.91 2.86 27.46
CA THR A 632 -16.54 1.64 28.22
C THR A 632 -17.28 0.40 27.72
N SER A 633 -16.74 -0.78 28.08
CA SER A 633 -17.32 -2.07 27.69
C SER A 633 -18.37 -2.59 28.67
N SER A 634 -18.43 -2.07 29.90
CA SER A 634 -19.35 -2.49 30.96
C SER A 634 -20.14 -1.32 31.53
N VAL A 635 -21.37 -1.61 31.98
CA VAL A 635 -22.23 -0.65 32.66
C VAL A 635 -21.90 -0.66 34.15
N SER A 636 -21.58 0.51 34.68
CA SER A 636 -21.37 0.79 36.10
C SER A 636 -22.22 1.99 36.56
N LYS A 637 -22.30 2.24 37.88
CA LYS A 637 -22.92 3.45 38.42
C LYS A 637 -22.27 4.77 37.95
N LYS A 638 -21.05 4.72 37.42
CA LYS A 638 -20.34 5.88 36.86
C LYS A 638 -20.65 6.12 35.37
N THR A 639 -21.40 5.21 34.75
CA THR A 639 -21.81 5.34 33.34
C THR A 639 -22.82 6.46 33.21
N SER A 640 -22.60 7.37 32.29
CA SER A 640 -23.51 8.48 32.01
C SER A 640 -24.64 8.06 31.07
N TYR A 641 -24.30 7.30 30.01
CA TYR A 641 -25.26 6.89 28.99
C TYR A 641 -25.03 5.46 28.52
N VAL A 642 -26.10 4.74 28.23
CA VAL A 642 -26.05 3.47 27.48
C VAL A 642 -26.77 3.69 26.16
N VAL A 643 -26.06 3.60 25.03
CA VAL A 643 -26.68 3.70 23.71
C VAL A 643 -27.14 2.30 23.30
N ALA A 644 -28.44 2.13 23.16
CA ALA A 644 -29.10 0.88 22.81
C ALA A 644 -29.60 0.94 21.36
N GLY A 645 -28.93 0.21 20.47
CA GLY A 645 -29.41 -0.05 19.12
C GLY A 645 -30.37 -1.24 19.05
N GLU A 646 -30.62 -1.74 17.85
CA GLU A 646 -31.44 -2.94 17.63
C GLU A 646 -30.84 -4.17 18.32
N ALA A 647 -31.70 -4.99 18.94
CA ALA A 647 -31.34 -6.12 19.80
C ALA A 647 -30.30 -5.77 20.89
N PRO A 648 -30.63 -4.83 21.81
CA PRO A 648 -29.70 -4.48 22.86
C PRO A 648 -29.54 -5.66 23.82
N GLY A 649 -28.31 -6.16 23.97
CA GLY A 649 -28.00 -7.26 24.88
C GLY A 649 -28.15 -6.88 26.35
N SER A 650 -27.67 -7.76 27.25
CA SER A 650 -27.79 -7.65 28.73
C SER A 650 -27.38 -6.30 29.35
N LYS A 651 -26.62 -5.47 28.63
CA LYS A 651 -26.20 -4.13 29.06
C LYS A 651 -27.34 -3.12 29.16
N ALA A 652 -28.39 -3.27 28.35
CA ALA A 652 -29.58 -2.42 28.50
C ALA A 652 -30.34 -2.75 29.79
N ASP A 653 -30.37 -4.02 30.18
CA ASP A 653 -30.96 -4.44 31.45
C ASP A 653 -30.11 -4.00 32.65
N ASP A 654 -28.78 -4.07 32.52
CA ASP A 654 -27.86 -3.52 33.52
C ASP A 654 -28.02 -2.00 33.70
N ALA A 655 -28.24 -1.26 32.61
CA ALA A 655 -28.50 0.17 32.65
C ALA A 655 -29.80 0.50 33.39
N ARG A 656 -30.89 -0.23 33.10
CA ARG A 656 -32.17 -0.08 33.82
C ARG A 656 -32.01 -0.35 35.32
N ARG A 657 -31.31 -1.42 35.68
CA ARG A 657 -31.07 -1.81 37.07
C ARG A 657 -30.22 -0.79 37.84
N LEU A 658 -29.23 -0.19 37.18
CA LEU A 658 -28.32 0.78 37.78
C LEU A 658 -28.80 2.23 37.68
N GLY A 659 -29.96 2.48 37.07
CA GLY A 659 -30.55 3.81 36.89
C GLY A 659 -29.78 4.70 35.89
N VAL A 660 -29.06 4.10 34.95
CA VAL A 660 -28.26 4.81 33.93
C VAL A 660 -29.16 5.18 32.75
N THR A 661 -29.04 6.41 32.24
CA THR A 661 -29.82 6.90 31.09
C THR A 661 -29.54 6.07 29.84
N ILE A 662 -30.60 5.59 29.18
CA ILE A 662 -30.51 4.84 27.92
C ILE A 662 -30.87 5.78 26.76
N LEU A 663 -30.03 5.80 25.72
CA LEU A 663 -30.23 6.57 24.49
C LEU A 663 -30.45 5.62 23.32
N ASP A 664 -31.31 5.98 22.37
CA ASP A 664 -31.35 5.36 21.05
C ASP A 664 -30.34 6.03 20.08
N GLU A 665 -30.20 5.50 18.87
CA GLU A 665 -29.26 6.04 17.89
C GLU A 665 -29.60 7.47 17.43
N PRO A 666 -30.87 7.82 17.11
CA PRO A 666 -31.24 9.21 16.84
C PRO A 666 -30.86 10.18 17.96
N GLN A 667 -31.07 9.80 19.22
CA GLN A 667 -30.70 10.60 20.38
C GLN A 667 -29.19 10.73 20.53
N LEU A 668 -28.42 9.67 20.23
CA LEU A 668 -26.96 9.76 20.15
C LEU A 668 -26.53 10.76 19.06
N LEU A 669 -27.13 10.68 17.87
CA LEU A 669 -26.80 11.59 16.77
C LEU A 669 -27.11 13.05 17.09
N GLU A 670 -28.24 13.33 17.74
CA GLU A 670 -28.58 14.67 18.22
C GLU A 670 -27.54 15.18 19.22
N LEU A 671 -27.13 14.32 20.16
CA LEU A 671 -26.12 14.63 21.17
C LEU A 671 -24.72 14.86 20.56
N LEU A 672 -24.42 14.20 19.45
CA LEU A 672 -23.19 14.38 18.67
C LEU A 672 -23.23 15.63 17.75
N GLN A 673 -24.40 16.22 17.52
CA GLN A 673 -24.60 17.40 16.67
C GLN A 673 -24.71 18.71 17.45
N ARG A 674 -24.96 18.65 18.77
CA ARG A 674 -24.99 19.83 19.64
C ARG A 674 -23.60 20.49 19.65
N ARG A 675 -23.51 21.65 18.99
CA ARG A 675 -22.38 22.58 19.05
C ARG A 675 -22.34 23.23 20.41
#